data_AF-A0A2R7MP27-F1
#
_entry.id   AF-A0A2R7MP27-F1
#
_cell.length_a   1.000
_cell.length_b   1.000
_cell.length_c   1.000
_cell.angle_alpha   90.00
_cell.angle_beta   90.00
_cell.angle_gamma   90.00
#
_symmetry.space_group_name_H-M   'P 1'
#
loop_
_entity.id
_entity.type
_entity.pdbx_description
1 polymer ?
#
loop_
_entity_poly.entity_id
_entity_poly.type
_entity_poly.pdbx_seq_one_letter_code
_entity_poly.pdbx_strand_id
1 'polypeptide(L)'
;MSNSREPRDIDAGATRSRPRRERAAAARRRMRAAVAPIVAGVVVGASVFALAAGGVGAGTPSAAAASSSAVTISAKQQDAAIATAPMPDLSVTVSQTRGLVAQGVRLSWTGGKKSTAPSVGGNGGENFLQVFMCWGDDPGDAQRPDRTTCQYGGAGSVGATRDAYRNFGSIDEVPEADVEYTAPGSFIYPPYTSIPFIARDGTRVDSIKRDPTSGAKTIDSGVDVNANQFFTSYTTNEIPWVGSGDDGKGSVTFEVQTAVQSNGLGCGNPVTIAGTTVGASCWLVVLPRGTSDNGSTNITQSGLFADSWQHALSVKLDFAPVGTGCALGQTERQIAGSELAALAVASWQPVVCNQKGGSVYSLITSAESDALQSAAKNPQAPLALTSYALTTEGKDPLTYAPVALSGVALSVAIDRLPNPNDKTVPQEWKDRARTPFDHVNLTPRLLAKLLSYSYRSSIPTGADQGYLKGTNEYNITRDPDFLAVNDPEWKAQDVQGAAIADVIVPQGRSDAARAVWKYISSDQDAMDFLASKPDPWGMIVNPWYSTNADVNPTKVPFSLARDDFPKADPVEVVPANQAPINLVTWRPYANDLSAIAYLTLRGDGQGPGQWDPNSIPPKYGKNPRMLPGSQRLLGLTSAAAAARFQVVTVSLRNPAGQFAAPTGTAMRAAADVMTPAGAGDRVVAFDPTSSVAVNARDAYPLTMPVYAATNPTVTDPALRAAYADLVRFAVGTGAQTPGTAAGELPDGYVALPAAWIDQARESADVMQNGPRPTSSSSSSSSSAGAYIPAQQTSVTAGASSSAAASGSVAAPAGSTSSDAATTAATGASSGALAGGKTPDDPDSGAIGAALPISVLAGLASAAGVPLITRLRRRVL
;
A
#
# COMPACT_ATOMS: atom_id res chain seq x y z
N MET A 1 -24.09 -22.99 54.09
CA MET A 1 -24.86 -23.71 55.13
C MET A 1 -26.27 -23.13 55.18
N SER A 2 -27.23 -23.98 55.54
CA SER A 2 -28.70 -23.81 55.63
C SER A 2 -29.24 -22.52 56.28
N ASN A 3 -30.54 -22.18 56.20
CA ASN A 3 -31.64 -22.38 55.21
C ASN A 3 -32.90 -21.65 55.76
N SER A 4 -33.91 -21.35 54.92
CA SER A 4 -35.34 -21.02 55.27
C SER A 4 -35.63 -19.87 56.28
N ARG A 5 -36.31 -18.75 55.99
CA ARG A 5 -37.68 -18.51 55.46
C ARG A 5 -38.84 -19.18 56.22
N GLU A 6 -39.68 -18.36 56.88
CA GLU A 6 -41.17 -18.25 56.84
C GLU A 6 -41.73 -17.58 58.14
N PRO A 7 -42.95 -17.01 58.18
CA PRO A 7 -43.48 -15.96 57.30
C PRO A 7 -44.23 -14.79 58.02
N ARG A 8 -44.60 -13.78 57.21
CA ARG A 8 -45.72 -12.79 57.25
C ARG A 8 -46.92 -13.05 58.21
N ASP A 9 -47.75 -12.10 58.64
CA ASP A 9 -47.89 -10.62 58.48
C ASP A 9 -48.95 -10.07 59.51
N ILE A 10 -49.19 -8.73 59.54
CA ILE A 10 -50.34 -7.98 60.17
C ILE A 10 -50.36 -7.95 61.74
N ASP A 11 -50.45 -6.85 62.50
CA ASP A 11 -51.23 -5.59 62.39
C ASP A 11 -50.79 -4.47 63.41
N ALA A 12 -51.31 -3.25 63.22
CA ALA A 12 -51.61 -2.12 64.15
C ALA A 12 -50.69 -1.69 65.35
N GLY A 13 -50.59 -0.36 65.62
CA GLY A 13 -50.34 0.11 67.01
C GLY A 13 -49.68 1.48 67.29
N ALA A 14 -50.46 2.56 67.19
CA ALA A 14 -50.24 3.95 67.62
C ALA A 14 -49.28 4.36 68.80
N THR A 15 -48.57 5.49 68.55
CA THR A 15 -48.18 6.65 69.44
C THR A 15 -46.84 6.66 70.23
N ARG A 16 -46.30 7.79 70.78
CA ARG A 16 -46.78 9.20 71.05
C ARG A 16 -45.58 10.19 71.12
N SER A 17 -45.65 11.48 70.73
CA SER A 17 -45.82 12.67 71.62
C SER A 17 -45.35 14.01 70.94
N ARG A 18 -45.55 15.17 71.61
CA ARG A 18 -45.46 16.59 71.13
C ARG A 18 -44.27 17.36 71.80
N PRO A 19 -43.85 18.63 71.46
CA PRO A 19 -44.67 19.84 71.19
C PRO A 19 -44.16 20.83 70.09
N ARG A 20 -44.39 22.16 70.22
CA ARG A 20 -44.74 23.14 69.14
C ARG A 20 -44.17 24.58 69.34
N ARG A 21 -43.76 25.28 68.25
CA ARG A 21 -44.04 26.71 67.83
C ARG A 21 -42.95 27.26 66.85
N GLU A 22 -43.23 27.72 65.62
CA GLU A 22 -43.66 29.07 65.11
C GLU A 22 -42.58 30.20 65.22
N ARG A 23 -42.29 31.14 64.26
CA ARG A 23 -42.75 31.49 62.88
C ARG A 23 -41.82 32.54 62.18
N ALA A 24 -41.68 32.50 60.83
CA ALA A 24 -41.58 33.58 59.78
C ALA A 24 -40.65 34.85 59.89
N ALA A 25 -40.32 35.67 58.85
CA ALA A 25 -40.04 35.51 57.39
C ALA A 25 -39.65 36.86 56.67
N ALA A 26 -38.79 36.81 55.63
CA ALA A 26 -38.71 37.67 54.40
C ALA A 26 -38.52 39.23 54.43
N ALA A 27 -38.32 40.00 53.33
CA ALA A 27 -37.36 39.94 52.18
C ALA A 27 -37.53 41.14 51.17
N ARG A 28 -36.44 41.57 50.45
CA ARG A 28 -36.40 42.37 49.16
C ARG A 28 -36.80 43.89 49.24
N ARG A 29 -36.42 44.85 48.36
CA ARG A 29 -35.77 44.88 47.01
C ARG A 29 -35.25 46.29 46.57
N ARG A 30 -34.31 46.34 45.58
CA ARG A 30 -34.13 47.28 44.42
C ARG A 30 -33.28 48.60 44.44
N MET A 31 -32.35 48.63 43.46
CA MET A 31 -31.93 49.71 42.50
C MET A 31 -30.59 50.49 42.65
N ARG A 32 -29.73 50.32 41.61
CA ARG A 32 -28.78 51.25 40.91
C ARG A 32 -27.93 52.21 41.79
N ALA A 33 -26.59 52.29 41.73
CA ALA A 33 -25.70 52.34 40.56
C ALA A 33 -24.19 52.35 40.95
N ALA A 34 -23.32 52.24 39.93
CA ALA A 34 -21.92 52.70 39.85
C ALA A 34 -20.75 51.86 40.45
N VAL A 35 -19.60 52.02 39.78
CA VAL A 35 -18.22 51.56 40.06
C VAL A 35 -17.89 50.08 39.76
N ALA A 36 -16.74 49.88 39.13
CA ALA A 36 -16.24 48.65 38.50
C ALA A 36 -14.95 48.15 39.22
N PRO A 37 -14.16 47.20 38.68
CA PRO A 37 -14.51 45.79 38.51
C PRO A 37 -13.42 44.84 39.08
N ILE A 38 -13.75 43.90 39.99
CA ILE A 38 -12.84 42.82 40.41
C ILE A 38 -13.63 41.51 40.60
N VAL A 39 -12.97 40.37 40.32
CA VAL A 39 -13.42 38.97 40.52
C VAL A 39 -14.38 38.38 39.46
N ALA A 40 -13.81 37.98 38.32
CA ALA A 40 -14.25 36.79 37.55
C ALA A 40 -13.12 36.19 36.68
N GLY A 41 -11.85 36.33 37.08
CA GLY A 41 -10.67 36.04 36.25
C GLY A 41 -9.77 34.88 36.69
N VAL A 42 -10.22 34.00 37.61
CA VAL A 42 -9.33 33.04 38.32
C VAL A 42 -9.86 31.59 38.30
N VAL A 43 -10.70 31.21 37.33
CA VAL A 43 -11.22 29.81 37.21
C VAL A 43 -10.91 29.15 35.85
N VAL A 44 -10.21 29.83 34.92
CA VAL A 44 -9.78 29.24 33.63
C VAL A 44 -8.23 29.21 33.48
N GLY A 45 -7.49 29.79 34.42
CA GLY A 45 -6.01 29.84 34.41
C GLY A 45 -5.30 28.69 35.13
N ALA A 46 -6.03 27.70 35.66
CA ALA A 46 -5.50 26.69 36.59
C ALA A 46 -5.50 25.26 36.01
N SER A 47 -5.28 25.11 34.71
CA SER A 47 -5.23 23.79 34.03
C SER A 47 -4.03 23.62 33.08
N VAL A 48 -3.08 24.56 33.07
CA VAL A 48 -1.99 24.62 32.06
C VAL A 48 -0.58 24.59 32.67
N PHE A 49 -0.42 24.66 34.00
CA PHE A 49 0.91 24.76 34.64
C PHE A 49 1.08 23.90 35.91
N ALA A 50 0.87 22.58 35.78
CA ALA A 50 1.20 21.61 36.82
C ALA A 50 1.48 20.21 36.26
N LEU A 51 2.58 20.04 35.51
CA LEU A 51 3.26 18.75 35.28
C LEU A 51 4.64 18.96 34.61
N ALA A 52 5.51 19.73 35.27
CA ALA A 52 6.88 19.98 34.79
C ALA A 52 7.86 20.25 35.96
N ALA A 53 8.17 19.23 36.77
CA ALA A 53 9.41 19.14 37.57
C ALA A 53 9.56 17.77 38.27
N GLY A 54 10.54 16.96 37.84
CA GLY A 54 11.07 15.79 38.57
C GLY A 54 10.29 14.47 38.40
N GLY A 55 10.92 13.35 38.04
CA GLY A 55 12.31 13.15 37.63
C GLY A 55 12.62 11.70 37.24
N VAL A 56 13.61 11.53 36.36
CA VAL A 56 14.39 10.31 36.04
C VAL A 56 13.65 8.96 36.02
N GLY A 57 13.23 8.54 34.83
CA GLY A 57 12.88 7.16 34.51
C GLY A 57 12.87 6.98 33.00
N ALA A 58 13.77 6.17 32.45
CA ALA A 58 13.86 5.95 31.00
C ALA A 58 12.68 5.09 30.53
N GLY A 59 11.70 5.73 29.88
CA GLY A 59 10.61 5.09 29.19
C GLY A 59 10.45 5.74 27.81
N THR A 60 10.57 4.94 26.75
CA THR A 60 10.29 5.39 25.38
C THR A 60 8.86 5.89 25.27
N PRO A 61 8.60 7.02 24.59
CA PRO A 61 7.23 7.39 24.25
C PRO A 61 6.67 6.34 23.29
N SER A 62 5.75 5.52 23.80
CA SER A 62 4.97 4.61 22.96
C SER A 62 4.24 5.43 21.90
N ALA A 63 4.17 4.91 20.67
CA ALA A 63 3.47 5.59 19.59
C ALA A 63 2.03 5.89 20.03
N ALA A 64 1.61 7.15 19.88
CA ALA A 64 0.23 7.53 20.15
C ALA A 64 -0.67 6.79 19.16
N ALA A 65 -1.37 5.77 19.63
CA ALA A 65 -2.27 5.00 18.80
C ALA A 65 -3.35 5.94 18.24
N ALA A 66 -3.43 6.03 16.91
CA ALA A 66 -4.56 6.67 16.26
C ALA A 66 -5.86 6.07 16.81
N SER A 67 -6.86 6.91 17.09
CA SER A 67 -8.12 6.46 17.68
C SER A 67 -8.84 5.51 16.71
N SER A 68 -8.79 4.21 17.05
CA SER A 68 -9.20 3.13 16.14
C SER A 68 -10.55 3.39 15.49
N SER A 69 -10.60 3.21 14.17
CA SER A 69 -11.85 3.17 13.41
C SER A 69 -12.27 1.74 13.07
N ALA A 70 -11.72 0.75 13.76
CA ALA A 70 -12.20 -0.61 13.65
C ALA A 70 -13.66 -0.73 14.11
N VAL A 71 -14.45 -1.52 13.40
CA VAL A 71 -15.87 -1.75 13.71
C VAL A 71 -16.14 -3.25 13.63
N THR A 72 -16.88 -3.78 14.62
CA THR A 72 -17.40 -5.14 14.60
C THR A 72 -18.91 -5.12 14.38
N ILE A 73 -19.38 -5.84 13.36
CA ILE A 73 -20.79 -6.06 13.03
C ILE A 73 -21.12 -7.54 13.15
N SER A 74 -22.38 -7.90 13.42
CA SER A 74 -22.79 -9.30 13.52
C SER A 74 -24.19 -9.55 12.95
N ALA A 75 -24.45 -10.79 12.54
CA ALA A 75 -25.76 -11.20 12.02
C ALA A 75 -26.88 -10.89 13.03
N LYS A 76 -26.67 -11.17 14.31
CA LYS A 76 -27.62 -10.87 15.39
C LYS A 76 -27.98 -9.39 15.57
N GLN A 77 -27.21 -8.47 14.99
CA GLN A 77 -27.44 -7.02 15.06
C GLN A 77 -28.11 -6.45 13.80
N GLN A 78 -27.87 -7.04 12.62
CA GLN A 78 -28.28 -6.46 11.33
C GLN A 78 -29.24 -7.34 10.51
N ASP A 79 -29.22 -8.65 10.70
CA ASP A 79 -30.04 -9.60 9.94
C ASP A 79 -31.44 -9.71 10.56
N ALA A 80 -32.43 -9.09 9.91
CA ALA A 80 -33.83 -9.16 10.33
C ALA A 80 -34.44 -10.56 10.13
N ALA A 81 -33.85 -11.38 9.26
CA ALA A 81 -34.22 -12.76 8.95
C ALA A 81 -33.31 -13.78 9.65
N ILE A 82 -32.75 -13.44 10.83
CA ILE A 82 -31.77 -14.24 11.58
C ILE A 82 -32.13 -15.72 11.76
N ALA A 83 -33.43 -16.06 11.78
CA ALA A 83 -33.92 -17.43 11.92
C ALA A 83 -33.66 -18.32 10.69
N THR A 84 -33.52 -17.72 9.50
CA THR A 84 -33.18 -18.41 8.24
C THR A 84 -31.74 -18.11 7.78
N ALA A 85 -31.00 -17.28 8.53
CA ALA A 85 -29.64 -16.88 8.18
C ALA A 85 -28.69 -18.08 8.04
N PRO A 86 -27.83 -18.11 7.01
CA PRO A 86 -26.87 -19.20 6.82
C PRO A 86 -25.82 -19.27 7.94
N MET A 87 -25.52 -18.14 8.59
CA MET A 87 -24.54 -18.02 9.68
C MET A 87 -25.05 -17.07 10.79
N PRO A 88 -25.99 -17.49 11.65
CA PRO A 88 -26.62 -16.60 12.63
C PRO A 88 -25.69 -16.15 13.78
N ASP A 89 -24.53 -16.79 13.94
CA ASP A 89 -23.51 -16.42 14.91
C ASP A 89 -22.37 -15.59 14.31
N LEU A 90 -22.42 -15.27 13.00
CA LEU A 90 -21.36 -14.54 12.31
C LEU A 90 -21.11 -13.17 12.93
N SER A 91 -19.85 -12.90 13.27
CA SER A 91 -19.35 -11.63 13.78
C SER A 91 -18.09 -11.24 13.00
N VAL A 92 -18.12 -10.10 12.33
CA VAL A 92 -17.07 -9.62 11.40
C VAL A 92 -16.50 -8.32 11.93
N THR A 93 -15.18 -8.27 12.09
CA THR A 93 -14.42 -7.06 12.45
C THR A 93 -13.71 -6.53 11.22
N VAL A 94 -13.92 -5.24 10.95
CA VAL A 94 -13.28 -4.47 9.87
C VAL A 94 -12.24 -3.56 10.51
N SER A 95 -10.98 -3.64 10.10
CA SER A 95 -9.85 -3.00 10.79
C SER A 95 -9.85 -1.47 10.73
N GLN A 96 -10.44 -0.87 9.70
CA GLN A 96 -10.52 0.57 9.51
C GLN A 96 -11.79 0.93 8.73
N THR A 97 -12.51 1.96 9.18
CA THR A 97 -13.74 2.46 8.52
C THR A 97 -13.69 3.95 8.20
N ARG A 98 -12.70 4.70 8.74
CA ARG A 98 -12.57 6.15 8.57
C ARG A 98 -11.19 6.55 8.04
N GLY A 99 -11.13 7.68 7.34
CA GLY A 99 -9.89 8.19 6.75
C GLY A 99 -9.38 7.32 5.62
N LEU A 100 -10.29 6.63 4.91
CA LEU A 100 -9.93 5.65 3.89
C LEU A 100 -9.46 6.34 2.61
N VAL A 101 -8.39 5.84 2.03
CA VAL A 101 -8.00 6.12 0.64
C VAL A 101 -8.16 4.84 -0.20
N ALA A 102 -7.59 4.77 -1.40
CA ALA A 102 -7.52 3.50 -2.14
C ALA A 102 -6.49 2.59 -1.44
N GLN A 103 -6.95 1.57 -0.73
CA GLN A 103 -6.12 0.83 0.23
C GLN A 103 -6.66 -0.58 0.54
N GLY A 104 -5.93 -1.34 1.35
CA GLY A 104 -6.41 -2.61 1.91
C GLY A 104 -7.07 -2.39 3.27
N VAL A 105 -8.15 -3.13 3.54
CA VAL A 105 -8.79 -3.19 4.86
C VAL A 105 -8.95 -4.65 5.26
N ARG A 106 -8.34 -5.04 6.38
CA ARG A 106 -8.44 -6.39 6.95
C ARG A 106 -9.82 -6.63 7.54
N LEU A 107 -10.46 -7.69 7.07
CA LEU A 107 -11.63 -8.31 7.67
C LEU A 107 -11.18 -9.56 8.43
N SER A 108 -11.68 -9.75 9.64
CA SER A 108 -11.57 -11.02 10.39
C SER A 108 -12.92 -11.37 11.00
N TRP A 109 -13.23 -12.67 11.14
CA TRP A 109 -14.52 -13.09 11.66
C TRP A 109 -14.47 -14.36 12.48
N THR A 110 -15.53 -14.55 13.26
CA THR A 110 -15.87 -15.75 14.02
C THR A 110 -17.34 -16.10 13.79
N GLY A 111 -17.77 -17.32 14.11
CA GLY A 111 -19.16 -17.76 13.93
C GLY A 111 -19.53 -18.09 12.48
N GLY A 112 -18.53 -18.22 11.60
CA GLY A 112 -18.69 -18.88 10.31
C GLY A 112 -18.82 -20.41 10.47
N LYS A 113 -18.89 -21.11 9.34
CA LYS A 113 -18.91 -22.57 9.26
C LYS A 113 -17.79 -23.04 8.32
N LYS A 114 -17.32 -24.29 8.48
CA LYS A 114 -16.36 -24.93 7.56
C LYS A 114 -16.80 -24.71 6.11
N SER A 115 -15.95 -24.08 5.32
CA SER A 115 -16.27 -23.76 3.93
C SER A 115 -15.81 -24.82 2.95
N THR A 116 -16.64 -25.06 1.93
CA THR A 116 -16.27 -25.85 0.74
C THR A 116 -15.95 -24.87 -0.38
N ALA A 117 -14.74 -24.94 -0.94
CA ALA A 117 -14.35 -24.09 -2.06
C ALA A 117 -15.12 -24.46 -3.34
N PRO A 118 -15.30 -23.53 -4.30
CA PRO A 118 -15.93 -23.82 -5.58
C PRO A 118 -15.22 -24.97 -6.29
N SER A 119 -15.98 -25.87 -6.91
CA SER A 119 -15.46 -27.06 -7.58
C SER A 119 -15.71 -27.04 -9.09
N VAL A 120 -14.94 -27.85 -9.83
CA VAL A 120 -15.08 -27.99 -11.28
C VAL A 120 -16.36 -28.78 -11.59
N GLY A 121 -17.49 -28.05 -11.63
CA GLY A 121 -18.83 -28.65 -11.79
C GLY A 121 -20.00 -27.67 -11.69
N GLY A 122 -19.76 -26.36 -11.52
CA GLY A 122 -20.82 -25.35 -11.51
C GLY A 122 -21.48 -25.12 -10.14
N ASN A 123 -20.74 -25.26 -9.05
CA ASN A 123 -21.17 -24.86 -7.70
C ASN A 123 -20.29 -23.69 -7.21
N GLY A 124 -20.92 -22.63 -6.70
CA GLY A 124 -20.27 -21.47 -6.08
C GLY A 124 -19.57 -21.74 -4.73
N GLY A 125 -19.64 -22.98 -4.22
CA GLY A 125 -19.06 -23.39 -2.94
C GLY A 125 -20.09 -23.39 -1.82
N GLU A 126 -19.65 -23.60 -0.59
CA GLU A 126 -20.53 -23.71 0.58
C GLU A 126 -19.97 -22.94 1.77
N ASN A 127 -20.87 -22.38 2.60
CA ASN A 127 -20.57 -21.77 3.90
C ASN A 127 -19.47 -20.68 3.82
N PHE A 128 -19.58 -19.75 2.88
CA PHE A 128 -18.56 -18.73 2.60
C PHE A 128 -19.10 -17.31 2.71
N LEU A 129 -18.22 -16.32 2.67
CA LEU A 129 -18.58 -14.91 2.60
C LEU A 129 -18.28 -14.37 1.20
N GLN A 130 -19.14 -13.49 0.70
CA GLN A 130 -18.86 -12.60 -0.43
C GLN A 130 -18.64 -11.19 0.13
N VAL A 131 -17.65 -10.47 -0.39
CA VAL A 131 -17.30 -9.12 0.10
C VAL A 131 -17.18 -8.17 -1.08
N PHE A 132 -17.87 -7.03 -1.02
CA PHE A 132 -17.92 -6.06 -2.11
C PHE A 132 -18.33 -4.68 -1.59
N MET A 133 -18.30 -3.67 -2.47
CA MET A 133 -18.70 -2.30 -2.13
C MET A 133 -19.98 -1.86 -2.86
N CYS A 134 -20.74 -0.99 -2.22
CA CYS A 134 -21.93 -0.32 -2.77
C CYS A 134 -21.91 1.17 -2.44
N TRP A 135 -22.79 1.97 -3.04
CA TRP A 135 -22.88 3.41 -2.77
C TRP A 135 -24.31 3.89 -2.53
N GLY A 136 -24.48 4.91 -1.70
CA GLY A 136 -25.83 5.35 -1.31
C GLY A 136 -26.50 4.37 -0.34
N ASP A 137 -27.62 4.83 0.22
CA ASP A 137 -28.37 4.14 1.28
C ASP A 137 -29.66 3.60 0.67
N ASP A 138 -30.16 2.45 1.13
CA ASP A 138 -31.40 1.85 0.62
C ASP A 138 -32.60 2.79 0.86
N PRO A 139 -33.45 3.06 -0.16
CA PRO A 139 -34.59 3.97 -0.02
C PRO A 139 -35.62 3.55 1.05
N GLY A 140 -35.70 2.26 1.36
CA GLY A 140 -36.57 1.69 2.41
C GLY A 140 -35.89 1.51 3.77
N ASP A 141 -34.56 1.36 3.81
CA ASP A 141 -33.79 1.23 5.06
C ASP A 141 -32.39 1.88 4.97
N ALA A 142 -32.29 3.13 5.43
CA ALA A 142 -31.02 3.87 5.41
C ALA A 142 -29.89 3.30 6.29
N GLN A 143 -30.09 2.17 7.00
CA GLN A 143 -29.05 1.43 7.71
C GLN A 143 -28.30 0.41 6.83
N ARG A 144 -28.73 0.19 5.58
CA ARG A 144 -28.08 -0.70 4.61
C ARG A 144 -27.90 -0.01 3.24
N PRO A 145 -26.99 -0.49 2.36
CA PRO A 145 -26.91 0.00 0.99
C PRO A 145 -28.06 -0.51 0.10
N ASP A 146 -28.34 0.23 -0.98
CA ASP A 146 -29.16 -0.26 -2.09
C ASP A 146 -28.36 -1.32 -2.91
N ARG A 147 -28.92 -2.52 -3.09
CA ARG A 147 -28.28 -3.60 -3.86
C ARG A 147 -28.00 -3.27 -5.33
N THR A 148 -28.76 -2.35 -5.92
CA THR A 148 -28.60 -1.93 -7.32
C THR A 148 -27.35 -1.06 -7.52
N THR A 149 -26.76 -0.54 -6.45
CA THR A 149 -25.55 0.30 -6.50
C THR A 149 -24.26 -0.46 -6.20
N CYS A 150 -24.37 -1.77 -5.90
CA CYS A 150 -23.25 -2.61 -5.54
C CYS A 150 -22.37 -2.99 -6.74
N GLN A 151 -21.06 -2.82 -6.61
CA GLN A 151 -20.07 -3.35 -7.55
C GLN A 151 -19.88 -4.86 -7.30
N TYR A 152 -20.72 -5.65 -7.96
CA TYR A 152 -20.88 -7.10 -7.77
C TYR A 152 -21.23 -7.77 -9.11
N GLY A 153 -20.86 -9.03 -9.28
CA GLY A 153 -21.01 -9.78 -10.54
C GLY A 153 -19.79 -9.70 -11.45
N GLY A 154 -18.87 -8.77 -11.19
CA GLY A 154 -17.66 -8.57 -11.97
C GLY A 154 -16.72 -9.77 -11.95
N ALA A 155 -16.75 -10.57 -10.89
CA ALA A 155 -15.99 -11.83 -10.82
C ALA A 155 -16.42 -12.86 -11.88
N GLY A 156 -17.68 -12.85 -12.33
CA GLY A 156 -18.21 -13.78 -13.33
C GLY A 156 -18.22 -15.26 -12.90
N SER A 157 -17.99 -15.55 -11.61
CA SER A 157 -18.02 -16.91 -11.08
C SER A 157 -19.42 -17.33 -10.67
N VAL A 158 -19.69 -18.64 -10.64
CA VAL A 158 -21.00 -19.18 -10.26
C VAL A 158 -21.42 -18.70 -8.87
N GLY A 159 -22.66 -18.23 -8.75
CA GLY A 159 -23.18 -17.62 -7.52
C GLY A 159 -22.68 -16.20 -7.24
N ALA A 160 -21.89 -15.62 -8.16
CA ALA A 160 -21.36 -14.25 -8.11
C ALA A 160 -21.53 -13.56 -9.47
N THR A 161 -22.78 -13.57 -9.96
CA THR A 161 -23.29 -12.80 -11.12
C THR A 161 -24.45 -11.93 -10.66
N ARG A 162 -24.80 -10.85 -11.36
CA ARG A 162 -25.96 -10.00 -11.04
C ARG A 162 -27.29 -10.59 -11.48
N ASP A 163 -27.22 -11.58 -12.35
CA ASP A 163 -28.32 -12.15 -13.09
C ASP A 163 -28.27 -13.68 -13.09
N ALA A 164 -29.45 -14.28 -13.26
CA ALA A 164 -29.63 -15.70 -13.51
C ALA A 164 -31.06 -15.99 -13.97
N TYR A 165 -31.21 -17.10 -14.70
CA TYR A 165 -32.48 -17.81 -14.76
C TYR A 165 -32.82 -18.35 -13.37
N ARG A 166 -34.06 -18.12 -12.92
CA ARG A 166 -34.54 -18.50 -11.59
C ARG A 166 -34.99 -19.95 -11.56
N ASN A 167 -34.80 -20.61 -10.43
CA ASN A 167 -35.25 -21.98 -10.20
C ASN A 167 -36.73 -22.04 -9.77
N PHE A 168 -37.59 -21.30 -10.47
CA PHE A 168 -39.03 -21.18 -10.18
C PHE A 168 -39.86 -21.51 -11.43
N GLY A 169 -41.07 -22.05 -11.22
CA GLY A 169 -41.97 -22.41 -12.32
C GLY A 169 -42.65 -21.19 -12.98
N SER A 170 -42.83 -20.12 -12.22
CA SER A 170 -43.57 -18.92 -12.61
C SER A 170 -43.00 -17.65 -11.97
N ILE A 171 -43.42 -16.48 -12.46
CA ILE A 171 -43.00 -15.19 -11.87
C ILE A 171 -43.65 -14.94 -10.51
N ASP A 172 -44.77 -15.60 -10.20
CA ASP A 172 -45.49 -15.43 -8.92
C ASP A 172 -44.77 -16.10 -7.73
N GLU A 173 -43.81 -16.98 -8.02
CA GLU A 173 -42.89 -17.58 -7.03
C GLU A 173 -41.64 -16.71 -6.77
N VAL A 174 -41.39 -15.70 -7.61
CA VAL A 174 -40.22 -14.81 -7.45
C VAL A 174 -40.48 -13.85 -6.29
N PRO A 175 -39.53 -13.68 -5.34
CA PRO A 175 -39.68 -12.74 -4.23
C PRO A 175 -40.07 -11.34 -4.70
N GLU A 176 -41.02 -10.68 -4.03
CA GLU A 176 -41.62 -9.41 -4.46
C GLU A 176 -40.57 -8.33 -4.82
N ALA A 177 -39.51 -8.22 -4.01
CA ALA A 177 -38.41 -7.28 -4.26
C ALA A 177 -37.62 -7.56 -5.56
N ASP A 178 -37.58 -8.80 -6.03
CA ASP A 178 -36.95 -9.23 -7.28
C ASP A 178 -37.89 -9.09 -8.50
N VAL A 179 -39.22 -9.01 -8.29
CA VAL A 179 -40.21 -8.93 -9.38
C VAL A 179 -39.98 -7.71 -10.26
N GLU A 180 -39.55 -6.56 -9.70
CA GLU A 180 -39.19 -5.38 -10.51
C GLU A 180 -38.11 -5.70 -11.56
N TYR A 181 -37.13 -6.52 -11.17
CA TYR A 181 -35.93 -6.85 -11.93
C TYR A 181 -36.03 -8.19 -12.69
N THR A 182 -37.25 -8.68 -12.90
CA THR A 182 -37.49 -10.00 -13.50
C THR A 182 -38.30 -9.90 -14.79
N ALA A 183 -37.78 -10.49 -15.87
CA ALA A 183 -38.55 -10.80 -17.07
C ALA A 183 -39.32 -12.12 -16.85
N PRO A 184 -40.61 -12.20 -17.24
CA PRO A 184 -41.39 -13.43 -17.13
C PRO A 184 -40.79 -14.54 -18.00
N GLY A 185 -40.94 -15.77 -17.52
CA GLY A 185 -40.53 -16.95 -18.27
C GLY A 185 -41.39 -17.23 -19.49
N SER A 186 -41.01 -18.26 -20.24
CA SER A 186 -41.75 -18.86 -21.34
C SER A 186 -41.88 -20.37 -21.11
N PHE A 187 -42.60 -21.09 -21.97
CA PHE A 187 -42.77 -22.54 -21.84
C PHE A 187 -41.46 -23.37 -21.93
N ILE A 188 -40.34 -22.76 -22.33
CA ILE A 188 -39.00 -23.38 -22.44
C ILE A 188 -37.93 -22.73 -21.57
N TYR A 189 -38.21 -21.58 -20.94
CA TYR A 189 -37.25 -20.86 -20.11
C TYR A 189 -37.95 -20.35 -18.84
N PRO A 190 -37.42 -20.61 -17.63
CA PRO A 190 -37.99 -20.05 -16.41
C PRO A 190 -37.83 -18.52 -16.38
N PRO A 191 -38.45 -17.81 -15.40
CA PRO A 191 -38.23 -16.38 -15.21
C PRO A 191 -36.74 -16.03 -15.09
N TYR A 192 -36.34 -14.88 -15.60
CA TYR A 192 -34.96 -14.41 -15.57
C TYR A 192 -34.88 -13.09 -14.80
N THR A 193 -34.11 -13.08 -13.71
CA THR A 193 -33.87 -11.89 -12.89
C THR A 193 -32.48 -11.34 -13.20
N SER A 194 -32.37 -10.02 -13.35
CA SER A 194 -31.08 -9.32 -13.49
C SER A 194 -31.11 -8.02 -12.68
N ILE A 195 -30.32 -7.95 -11.62
CA ILE A 195 -30.23 -6.76 -10.77
C ILE A 195 -29.34 -5.72 -11.48
N PRO A 196 -29.87 -4.55 -11.86
CA PRO A 196 -29.10 -3.58 -12.63
C PRO A 196 -27.99 -2.95 -11.79
N PHE A 197 -26.98 -2.39 -12.45
CA PHE A 197 -26.01 -1.52 -11.79
C PHE A 197 -26.37 -0.05 -12.03
N ILE A 198 -26.53 0.72 -10.95
CA ILE A 198 -26.69 2.18 -10.99
C ILE A 198 -25.38 2.81 -10.51
N ALA A 199 -24.75 3.62 -11.34
CA ALA A 199 -23.57 4.41 -10.99
C ALA A 199 -23.96 5.70 -10.23
N ARG A 200 -23.03 6.26 -9.45
CA ARG A 200 -23.26 7.47 -8.65
C ARG A 200 -23.66 8.70 -9.47
N ASP A 201 -23.32 8.75 -10.75
CA ASP A 201 -23.74 9.80 -11.69
C ASP A 201 -25.18 9.63 -12.21
N GLY A 202 -25.86 8.54 -11.83
CA GLY A 202 -27.21 8.19 -12.27
C GLY A 202 -27.27 7.32 -13.53
N THR A 203 -26.13 7.02 -14.16
CA THR A 203 -26.07 6.11 -15.31
C THR A 203 -26.44 4.69 -14.88
N ARG A 204 -27.20 3.99 -15.72
CA ARG A 204 -27.71 2.64 -15.43
C ARG A 204 -27.22 1.60 -16.43
N VAL A 205 -26.99 0.39 -15.95
CA VAL A 205 -26.74 -0.82 -16.74
C VAL A 205 -27.88 -1.80 -16.44
N ASP A 206 -28.94 -1.75 -17.25
CA ASP A 206 -30.15 -2.57 -17.14
C ASP A 206 -30.23 -3.56 -18.33
N SER A 207 -30.24 -4.87 -18.08
CA SER A 207 -30.59 -5.86 -19.12
C SER A 207 -32.08 -6.22 -19.15
N ILE A 208 -32.88 -5.76 -18.19
CA ILE A 208 -34.35 -5.90 -18.20
C ILE A 208 -34.98 -4.62 -18.73
N LYS A 209 -35.49 -4.67 -19.95
CA LYS A 209 -36.24 -3.54 -20.55
C LYS A 209 -37.72 -3.66 -20.23
N ARG A 210 -38.34 -2.53 -19.89
CA ARG A 210 -39.80 -2.40 -19.78
C ARG A 210 -40.33 -1.69 -21.02
N ASP A 211 -41.25 -2.32 -21.74
CA ASP A 211 -41.99 -1.65 -22.82
C ASP A 211 -42.90 -0.56 -22.24
N PRO A 212 -42.81 0.70 -22.73
CA PRO A 212 -43.53 1.83 -22.13
C PRO A 212 -45.05 1.82 -22.36
N THR A 213 -45.56 0.97 -23.27
CA THR A 213 -46.99 0.95 -23.64
C THR A 213 -47.73 -0.19 -22.94
N SER A 214 -47.16 -1.39 -22.97
CA SER A 214 -47.72 -2.62 -22.39
C SER A 214 -47.23 -2.88 -20.96
N GLY A 215 -46.15 -2.22 -20.53
CA GLY A 215 -45.50 -2.49 -19.24
C GLY A 215 -44.75 -3.82 -19.16
N ALA A 216 -44.76 -4.62 -20.25
CA ALA A 216 -44.12 -5.93 -20.35
C ALA A 216 -42.60 -5.81 -20.20
N LYS A 217 -41.98 -6.85 -19.63
CA LYS A 217 -40.53 -6.91 -19.39
C LYS A 217 -39.87 -7.92 -20.30
N THR A 218 -38.74 -7.56 -20.88
CA THR A 218 -37.95 -8.42 -21.79
C THR A 218 -36.47 -8.33 -21.48
N ILE A 219 -35.74 -9.38 -21.85
CA ILE A 219 -34.28 -9.44 -21.73
C ILE A 219 -33.66 -8.74 -22.95
N ASP A 220 -32.74 -7.81 -22.71
CA ASP A 220 -31.82 -7.29 -23.72
C ASP A 220 -30.48 -8.03 -23.62
N SER A 221 -30.25 -8.96 -24.55
CA SER A 221 -28.99 -9.70 -24.65
C SER A 221 -27.80 -8.87 -25.15
N GLY A 222 -28.01 -7.61 -25.53
CA GLY A 222 -26.94 -6.66 -25.85
C GLY A 222 -26.31 -5.99 -24.64
N VAL A 223 -26.85 -6.18 -23.43
CA VAL A 223 -26.35 -5.56 -22.19
C VAL A 223 -25.79 -6.62 -21.25
N ASP A 224 -24.47 -6.62 -21.07
CA ASP A 224 -23.79 -7.37 -20.01
C ASP A 224 -23.78 -6.54 -18.72
N VAL A 225 -24.48 -7.02 -17.69
CA VAL A 225 -24.54 -6.39 -16.37
C VAL A 225 -23.32 -6.75 -15.49
N ASN A 226 -22.60 -7.82 -15.81
CA ASN A 226 -21.44 -8.34 -15.08
C ASN A 226 -20.12 -7.74 -15.58
N ALA A 227 -20.00 -7.45 -16.88
CA ALA A 227 -18.85 -6.76 -17.47
C ALA A 227 -19.31 -5.51 -18.25
N ASN A 228 -19.09 -4.35 -17.66
CA ASN A 228 -19.59 -3.06 -18.17
C ASN A 228 -18.54 -1.95 -18.01
N GLN A 229 -18.91 -0.71 -18.38
CA GLN A 229 -18.01 0.46 -18.37
C GLN A 229 -17.53 0.90 -16.97
N PHE A 230 -18.15 0.41 -15.89
CA PHE A 230 -17.79 0.74 -14.50
C PHE A 230 -16.94 -0.36 -13.85
N PHE A 231 -17.18 -1.63 -14.18
CA PHE A 231 -16.38 -2.75 -13.66
C PHE A 231 -16.34 -3.96 -14.59
N THR A 232 -15.24 -4.71 -14.45
CA THR A 232 -14.96 -5.97 -15.14
C THR A 232 -14.29 -6.94 -14.16
N SER A 233 -14.03 -8.17 -14.59
CA SER A 233 -13.24 -9.16 -13.82
C SER A 233 -11.80 -8.72 -13.49
N TYR A 234 -11.29 -7.66 -14.11
CA TYR A 234 -9.98 -7.07 -13.81
C TYR A 234 -10.03 -5.84 -12.89
N THR A 235 -11.17 -5.14 -12.83
CA THR A 235 -11.31 -3.86 -12.10
C THR A 235 -12.24 -3.94 -10.89
N THR A 236 -13.13 -4.94 -10.78
CA THR A 236 -13.95 -5.13 -9.58
C THR A 236 -13.07 -5.43 -8.35
N ASN A 237 -13.47 -4.90 -7.19
CA ASN A 237 -12.94 -5.28 -5.88
C ASN A 237 -13.72 -6.41 -5.20
N GLU A 238 -14.77 -6.92 -5.84
CA GLU A 238 -15.54 -8.07 -5.38
C GLU A 238 -14.63 -9.27 -5.04
N ILE A 239 -14.77 -9.78 -3.82
CA ILE A 239 -14.31 -11.10 -3.39
C ILE A 239 -15.52 -12.04 -3.55
N PRO A 240 -15.57 -12.87 -4.61
CA PRO A 240 -16.72 -13.71 -4.91
C PRO A 240 -16.83 -14.91 -3.97
N TRP A 241 -15.74 -15.26 -3.28
CA TRP A 241 -15.67 -16.34 -2.30
C TRP A 241 -14.52 -16.08 -1.32
N VAL A 242 -14.79 -16.15 -0.02
CA VAL A 242 -13.78 -16.43 1.00
C VAL A 242 -14.34 -17.33 2.10
N GLY A 243 -13.58 -18.34 2.47
CA GLY A 243 -13.97 -19.36 3.43
C GLY A 243 -13.47 -19.15 4.86
N SER A 244 -14.09 -19.90 5.78
CA SER A 244 -13.68 -20.11 7.16
C SER A 244 -13.06 -21.50 7.33
N GLY A 245 -12.17 -21.64 8.30
CA GLY A 245 -11.71 -22.95 8.78
C GLY A 245 -12.81 -23.74 9.51
N ASP A 246 -12.48 -24.95 9.94
CA ASP A 246 -13.39 -25.83 10.70
C ASP A 246 -13.77 -25.22 12.07
N ASP A 247 -12.94 -24.32 12.60
CA ASP A 247 -13.19 -23.57 13.83
C ASP A 247 -14.16 -22.37 13.64
N GLY A 248 -14.70 -22.18 12.43
CA GLY A 248 -15.62 -21.10 12.08
C GLY A 248 -14.97 -19.72 12.04
N LYS A 249 -13.64 -19.63 12.03
CA LYS A 249 -12.90 -18.37 11.87
C LYS A 249 -12.35 -18.21 10.46
N GLY A 250 -12.19 -16.97 10.05
CA GLY A 250 -11.54 -16.63 8.78
C GLY A 250 -11.09 -15.18 8.77
N SER A 251 -10.34 -14.82 7.73
CA SER A 251 -9.85 -13.46 7.56
C SER A 251 -9.39 -13.20 6.13
N VAL A 252 -9.68 -12.01 5.60
CA VAL A 252 -9.24 -11.58 4.27
C VAL A 252 -8.86 -10.10 4.30
N THR A 253 -7.97 -9.65 3.43
CA THR A 253 -7.78 -8.21 3.22
C THR A 253 -8.57 -7.82 1.97
N PHE A 254 -9.46 -6.85 2.12
CA PHE A 254 -10.36 -6.37 1.08
C PHE A 254 -9.83 -5.07 0.46
N GLU A 255 -9.97 -4.92 -0.85
CA GLU A 255 -9.58 -3.71 -1.59
C GLU A 255 -10.70 -2.66 -1.51
N VAL A 256 -10.50 -1.60 -0.72
CA VAL A 256 -11.40 -0.43 -0.79
C VAL A 256 -10.97 0.49 -1.92
N GLN A 257 -11.93 0.80 -2.81
CA GLN A 257 -11.71 1.61 -4.00
C GLN A 257 -12.27 3.02 -3.83
N THR A 258 -11.56 4.02 -4.36
CA THR A 258 -12.06 5.39 -4.47
C THR A 258 -12.64 5.64 -5.86
N ALA A 259 -13.22 6.82 -6.09
CA ALA A 259 -13.69 7.30 -7.38
C ALA A 259 -12.62 7.24 -8.51
N VAL A 260 -11.33 7.20 -8.15
CA VAL A 260 -10.22 7.03 -9.12
C VAL A 260 -10.15 5.60 -9.68
N GLN A 261 -10.49 4.58 -8.89
CA GLN A 261 -10.47 3.17 -9.29
C GLN A 261 -11.85 2.67 -9.73
N SER A 262 -12.91 3.15 -9.08
CA SER A 262 -14.31 2.88 -9.42
C SER A 262 -15.10 4.19 -9.47
N ASN A 263 -15.18 4.75 -10.67
CA ASN A 263 -16.02 5.91 -10.98
C ASN A 263 -17.52 5.60 -10.72
N GLY A 264 -17.95 4.36 -10.96
CA GLY A 264 -19.32 3.90 -10.71
C GLY A 264 -19.72 3.98 -9.25
N LEU A 265 -18.84 3.57 -8.32
CA LEU A 265 -19.08 3.72 -6.87
C LEU A 265 -18.86 5.16 -6.38
N GLY A 266 -17.95 5.91 -7.00
CA GLY A 266 -17.70 7.33 -6.69
C GLY A 266 -17.27 7.62 -5.25
N CYS A 267 -16.70 6.65 -4.53
CA CYS A 267 -16.31 6.79 -3.13
C CYS A 267 -15.20 7.83 -2.96
N GLY A 268 -15.30 8.68 -1.94
CA GLY A 268 -14.36 9.77 -1.74
C GLY A 268 -14.55 10.98 -2.66
N ASN A 269 -15.50 10.99 -3.60
CA ASN A 269 -15.82 12.21 -4.36
C ASN A 269 -16.13 13.38 -3.40
N PRO A 270 -15.61 14.60 -3.64
CA PRO A 270 -15.72 15.70 -2.68
C PRO A 270 -17.18 16.16 -2.57
N VAL A 271 -17.74 16.10 -1.36
CA VAL A 271 -19.10 16.55 -1.03
C VAL A 271 -19.05 17.56 0.12
N THR A 272 -19.76 18.68 -0.03
CA THR A 272 -19.81 19.73 1.00
C THR A 272 -20.95 19.47 1.97
N ILE A 273 -20.64 19.08 3.20
CA ILE A 273 -21.61 18.84 4.27
C ILE A 273 -21.39 19.90 5.36
N ALA A 274 -22.43 20.68 5.67
CA ALA A 274 -22.40 21.75 6.67
C ALA A 274 -21.25 22.78 6.53
N GLY A 275 -20.76 22.99 5.30
CA GLY A 275 -19.65 23.91 4.99
C GLY A 275 -18.26 23.26 4.98
N THR A 276 -18.14 21.97 5.32
CA THR A 276 -16.90 21.20 5.25
C THR A 276 -16.92 20.26 4.05
N THR A 277 -15.86 20.25 3.24
CA THR A 277 -15.68 19.25 2.18
C THR A 277 -15.17 17.94 2.78
N VAL A 278 -15.91 16.86 2.58
CA VAL A 278 -15.54 15.49 2.97
C VAL A 278 -15.62 14.56 1.75
N GLY A 279 -15.05 13.36 1.84
CA GLY A 279 -15.20 12.36 0.79
C GLY A 279 -16.57 11.67 0.87
N ALA A 280 -17.19 11.43 -0.28
CA ALA A 280 -18.46 10.71 -0.35
C ALA A 280 -18.34 9.30 0.24
N SER A 281 -19.20 8.97 1.21
CA SER A 281 -19.22 7.65 1.83
C SER A 281 -19.66 6.55 0.86
N CYS A 282 -19.20 5.34 1.12
CA CYS A 282 -19.69 4.10 0.50
C CYS A 282 -19.99 3.06 1.58
N TRP A 283 -20.43 1.87 1.17
CA TRP A 283 -20.66 0.74 2.05
C TRP A 283 -19.72 -0.41 1.71
N LEU A 284 -19.19 -1.06 2.74
CA LEU A 284 -18.68 -2.42 2.65
C LEU A 284 -19.83 -3.38 2.94
N VAL A 285 -20.02 -4.38 2.09
CA VAL A 285 -20.99 -5.45 2.30
C VAL A 285 -20.26 -6.77 2.51
N VAL A 286 -20.72 -7.53 3.49
CA VAL A 286 -20.31 -8.90 3.78
C VAL A 286 -21.56 -9.77 3.74
N LEU A 287 -21.70 -10.54 2.66
CA LEU A 287 -22.86 -11.39 2.40
C LEU A 287 -22.50 -12.85 2.71
N PRO A 288 -23.06 -13.46 3.79
CA PRO A 288 -22.86 -14.87 4.06
C PRO A 288 -23.70 -15.73 3.12
N ARG A 289 -23.09 -16.78 2.55
CA ARG A 289 -23.75 -17.78 1.69
C ARG A 289 -23.73 -19.15 2.37
N GLY A 290 -24.85 -19.86 2.28
CA GLY A 290 -25.04 -21.19 2.87
C GLY A 290 -24.49 -22.32 2.00
N THR A 291 -25.17 -23.46 1.98
CA THR A 291 -24.86 -24.62 1.13
C THR A 291 -25.62 -24.62 -0.21
N SER A 292 -26.74 -23.89 -0.28
CA SER A 292 -27.66 -23.90 -1.42
C SER A 292 -28.46 -22.61 -1.51
N ASP A 293 -28.86 -22.23 -2.72
CA ASP A 293 -29.83 -21.15 -2.95
C ASP A 293 -31.28 -21.68 -2.93
N ASN A 294 -32.25 -20.78 -2.81
CA ASN A 294 -33.67 -21.13 -2.92
C ASN A 294 -33.98 -21.82 -4.26
N GLY A 295 -34.75 -22.90 -4.23
CA GLY A 295 -35.02 -23.76 -5.39
C GLY A 295 -33.82 -24.54 -5.95
N SER A 296 -32.65 -24.51 -5.29
CA SER A 296 -31.42 -25.17 -5.74
C SER A 296 -30.88 -26.17 -4.70
N THR A 297 -30.10 -27.15 -5.14
CA THR A 297 -29.32 -28.03 -4.25
C THR A 297 -27.91 -27.50 -3.94
N ASN A 298 -27.44 -26.51 -4.70
CA ASN A 298 -26.10 -25.92 -4.61
C ASN A 298 -26.17 -24.39 -4.77
N ILE A 299 -25.07 -23.68 -4.50
CA ILE A 299 -24.98 -22.24 -4.77
C ILE A 299 -24.80 -22.01 -6.28
N THR A 300 -25.78 -21.39 -6.93
CA THR A 300 -25.86 -21.15 -8.38
C THR A 300 -26.51 -19.80 -8.76
N GLN A 301 -27.22 -19.15 -7.84
CA GLN A 301 -27.98 -17.91 -8.05
C GLN A 301 -27.22 -16.68 -7.54
N SER A 302 -27.60 -15.48 -8.00
CA SER A 302 -27.01 -14.22 -7.57
C SER A 302 -27.16 -13.99 -6.05
N GLY A 303 -26.09 -13.55 -5.39
CA GLY A 303 -26.16 -13.07 -4.02
C GLY A 303 -26.94 -11.75 -3.85
N LEU A 304 -27.19 -11.01 -4.94
CA LEU A 304 -28.03 -9.81 -4.90
C LEU A 304 -29.54 -10.13 -4.90
N PHE A 305 -29.96 -11.36 -5.20
CA PHE A 305 -31.38 -11.74 -5.15
C PHE A 305 -31.90 -11.72 -3.71
N ALA A 306 -33.20 -11.40 -3.53
CA ALA A 306 -33.75 -11.01 -2.23
C ALA A 306 -33.51 -12.08 -1.13
N ASP A 307 -33.67 -13.36 -1.48
CA ASP A 307 -33.48 -14.51 -0.59
C ASP A 307 -32.08 -14.58 0.02
N SER A 308 -31.04 -14.14 -0.70
CA SER A 308 -29.67 -13.99 -0.19
C SER A 308 -29.45 -12.61 0.43
N TRP A 309 -29.84 -11.55 -0.28
CA TRP A 309 -29.56 -10.16 0.08
C TRP A 309 -30.09 -9.75 1.45
N GLN A 310 -31.21 -10.33 1.91
CA GLN A 310 -31.76 -10.08 3.25
C GLN A 310 -30.76 -10.35 4.40
N HIS A 311 -29.78 -11.24 4.17
CA HIS A 311 -28.74 -11.64 5.12
C HIS A 311 -27.45 -10.82 5.03
N ALA A 312 -27.40 -9.81 4.15
CA ALA A 312 -26.22 -8.97 3.96
C ALA A 312 -25.90 -8.14 5.21
N LEU A 313 -24.68 -8.28 5.73
CA LEU A 313 -24.14 -7.40 6.77
C LEU A 313 -23.43 -6.23 6.08
N SER A 314 -23.52 -5.02 6.63
CA SER A 314 -22.89 -3.85 6.04
C SER A 314 -22.33 -2.86 7.05
N VAL A 315 -21.29 -2.13 6.64
CA VAL A 315 -20.71 -1.03 7.40
C VAL A 315 -20.39 0.15 6.48
N LYS A 316 -20.68 1.35 6.95
CA LYS A 316 -20.40 2.59 6.21
C LYS A 316 -18.91 2.90 6.26
N LEU A 317 -18.38 3.34 5.13
CA LEU A 317 -16.97 3.63 4.90
C LEU A 317 -16.80 5.13 4.61
N ASP A 318 -16.04 5.81 5.46
CA ASP A 318 -15.73 7.24 5.35
C ASP A 318 -14.36 7.45 4.69
N PHE A 319 -14.39 8.03 3.48
CA PHE A 319 -13.21 8.26 2.67
C PHE A 319 -12.65 9.68 2.84
N ALA A 320 -11.34 9.81 2.70
CA ALA A 320 -10.71 11.10 2.47
C ALA A 320 -11.20 11.68 1.11
N PRO A 321 -11.41 13.00 1.00
CA PRO A 321 -11.87 13.61 -0.24
C PRO A 321 -10.80 13.48 -1.35
N VAL A 322 -11.21 12.87 -2.46
CA VAL A 322 -10.43 12.71 -3.68
C VAL A 322 -10.40 14.05 -4.42
N GLY A 323 -9.25 14.43 -4.98
CA GLY A 323 -9.17 15.60 -5.85
C GLY A 323 -9.29 16.97 -5.17
N THR A 324 -9.45 17.04 -3.83
CA THR A 324 -9.19 18.27 -3.05
C THR A 324 -7.69 18.57 -3.05
N GLY A 325 -7.22 19.11 -4.17
CA GLY A 325 -5.82 19.40 -4.43
C GLY A 325 -5.40 20.81 -3.98
N CYS A 326 -4.43 21.31 -4.71
CA CYS A 326 -3.83 22.62 -4.50
C CYS A 326 -4.71 23.74 -5.04
N ALA A 327 -4.66 24.92 -4.42
CA ALA A 327 -5.23 26.13 -4.98
C ALA A 327 -4.73 26.38 -6.43
N LEU A 328 -5.62 26.85 -7.30
CA LEU A 328 -5.28 27.20 -8.68
C LEU A 328 -4.23 28.32 -8.72
N GLY A 329 -3.27 28.22 -9.63
CA GLY A 329 -2.21 29.22 -9.82
C GLY A 329 -0.98 29.06 -8.91
N GLN A 330 -0.92 28.02 -8.07
CA GLN A 330 0.31 27.68 -7.36
C GLN A 330 1.40 27.22 -8.32
N THR A 331 2.67 27.52 -7.98
CA THR A 331 3.80 27.18 -8.85
C THR A 331 4.17 25.70 -8.71
N GLU A 332 4.40 25.01 -9.83
CA GLU A 332 4.88 23.63 -9.83
C GLU A 332 6.41 23.56 -9.61
N ARG A 333 6.81 22.52 -8.88
CA ARG A 333 8.19 22.16 -8.52
C ARG A 333 8.35 20.66 -8.70
N GLN A 334 9.32 20.24 -9.49
CA GLN A 334 9.56 18.81 -9.68
C GLN A 334 10.44 18.26 -8.55
N ILE A 335 10.11 17.04 -8.12
CA ILE A 335 10.94 16.22 -7.25
C ILE A 335 11.06 14.84 -7.92
N ALA A 336 12.21 14.18 -7.85
CA ALA A 336 12.45 12.96 -8.63
C ALA A 336 13.30 11.93 -7.90
N GLY A 337 13.13 10.65 -8.22
CA GLY A 337 13.89 9.55 -7.62
C GLY A 337 13.01 8.61 -6.80
N SER A 338 13.32 8.46 -5.51
CA SER A 338 12.90 7.28 -4.73
C SER A 338 11.39 7.14 -4.53
N GLU A 339 10.87 5.99 -4.95
CA GLU A 339 9.50 5.56 -4.68
C GLU A 339 9.22 5.42 -3.17
N LEU A 340 10.24 5.14 -2.35
CA LEU A 340 10.08 4.96 -0.90
C LEU A 340 9.48 6.19 -0.20
N ALA A 341 9.61 7.40 -0.77
CA ALA A 341 8.98 8.61 -0.24
C ALA A 341 7.59 8.92 -0.82
N ALA A 342 7.10 8.17 -1.82
CA ALA A 342 5.94 8.56 -2.61
C ALA A 342 4.64 8.71 -1.80
N LEU A 343 4.38 7.81 -0.84
CA LEU A 343 3.17 7.88 -0.01
C LEU A 343 3.25 9.01 1.03
N ALA A 344 4.43 9.28 1.59
CA ALA A 344 4.63 10.43 2.47
C ALA A 344 4.46 11.76 1.70
N VAL A 345 5.09 11.90 0.54
CA VAL A 345 4.90 13.06 -0.37
C VAL A 345 3.43 13.26 -0.73
N ALA A 346 2.72 12.19 -1.09
CA ALA A 346 1.30 12.26 -1.43
C ALA A 346 0.43 12.71 -0.23
N SER A 347 0.78 12.31 0.99
CA SER A 347 0.14 12.82 2.22
C SER A 347 0.43 14.30 2.45
N TRP A 348 1.68 14.73 2.26
CA TRP A 348 2.12 16.11 2.49
C TRP A 348 1.54 17.10 1.47
N GLN A 349 1.39 16.68 0.22
CA GLN A 349 1.09 17.54 -0.92
C GLN A 349 -0.12 18.47 -0.69
N PRO A 350 -1.31 18.01 -0.22
CA PRO A 350 -2.47 18.88 -0.01
C PRO A 350 -2.27 19.95 1.07
N VAL A 351 -1.36 19.73 2.02
CA VAL A 351 -1.04 20.73 3.07
C VAL A 351 -0.03 21.74 2.55
N VAL A 352 1.08 21.29 1.96
CA VAL A 352 2.19 22.20 1.57
C VAL A 352 1.74 23.18 0.50
N CYS A 353 1.00 22.76 -0.53
CA CYS A 353 0.60 23.67 -1.61
C CYS A 353 -0.55 24.62 -1.25
N ASN A 354 -1.25 24.40 -0.14
CA ASN A 354 -2.27 25.31 0.37
C ASN A 354 -1.73 26.29 1.43
N GLN A 355 -0.43 26.21 1.76
CA GLN A 355 0.25 27.24 2.54
C GLN A 355 0.47 28.52 1.70
N LYS A 356 0.59 29.66 2.39
CA LYS A 356 0.87 30.95 1.74
C LYS A 356 2.27 30.93 1.13
N GLY A 357 2.35 30.97 -0.20
CA GLY A 357 3.61 30.81 -0.94
C GLY A 357 4.04 29.35 -1.17
N GLY A 358 3.17 28.39 -0.83
CA GLY A 358 3.39 26.97 -1.09
C GLY A 358 3.51 26.65 -2.59
N SER A 359 4.11 25.52 -2.91
CA SER A 359 4.27 25.02 -4.28
C SER A 359 3.59 23.66 -4.45
N VAL A 360 3.23 23.32 -5.69
CA VAL A 360 2.82 21.97 -6.06
C VAL A 360 4.09 21.13 -6.28
N TYR A 361 4.30 20.04 -5.54
CA TYR A 361 5.46 19.17 -5.73
C TYR A 361 5.06 17.93 -6.53
N SER A 362 5.56 17.89 -7.77
CA SER A 362 5.26 16.84 -8.74
C SER A 362 6.36 15.77 -8.64
N LEU A 363 6.02 14.61 -8.08
CA LEU A 363 6.95 13.50 -7.90
C LEU A 363 7.02 12.62 -9.15
N ILE A 364 8.24 12.49 -9.69
CA ILE A 364 8.57 11.55 -10.76
C ILE A 364 9.40 10.42 -10.15
N THR A 365 8.81 9.23 -10.03
CA THR A 365 9.56 8.05 -9.59
C THR A 365 10.52 7.60 -10.70
N SER A 366 11.81 7.51 -10.37
CA SER A 366 12.88 7.18 -11.31
C SER A 366 14.08 6.61 -10.56
N ALA A 367 15.08 6.10 -11.29
CA ALA A 367 16.34 5.69 -10.68
C ALA A 367 16.96 6.83 -9.86
N GLU A 368 17.19 6.61 -8.58
CA GLU A 368 17.64 7.65 -7.64
C GLU A 368 19.01 8.20 -8.01
N SER A 369 19.89 7.34 -8.54
CA SER A 369 21.21 7.72 -9.05
C SER A 369 21.14 8.67 -10.26
N ASP A 370 20.12 8.57 -11.11
CA ASP A 370 19.95 9.47 -12.27
C ASP A 370 19.37 10.81 -11.80
N ALA A 371 18.46 10.79 -10.81
CA ALA A 371 17.97 11.99 -10.13
C ALA A 371 19.13 12.75 -9.43
N LEU A 372 20.02 12.05 -8.72
CA LEU A 372 21.21 12.64 -8.10
C LEU A 372 22.17 13.25 -9.13
N GLN A 373 22.42 12.57 -10.25
CA GLN A 373 23.26 13.11 -11.32
C GLN A 373 22.67 14.39 -11.93
N SER A 374 21.35 14.45 -12.09
CA SER A 374 20.64 15.67 -12.53
C SER A 374 20.78 16.78 -11.49
N ALA A 375 20.45 16.51 -10.22
CA ALA A 375 20.54 17.46 -9.11
C ALA A 375 21.96 18.01 -8.88
N ALA A 376 23.01 17.25 -9.21
CA ALA A 376 24.39 17.68 -9.07
C ALA A 376 24.83 18.67 -10.15
N LYS A 377 24.24 18.60 -11.36
CA LYS A 377 24.78 19.24 -12.58
C LYS A 377 23.86 20.31 -13.19
N ASN A 378 22.54 20.23 -13.01
CA ASN A 378 21.57 21.08 -13.71
C ASN A 378 20.98 22.17 -12.79
N PRO A 379 21.07 23.47 -13.13
CA PRO A 379 20.47 24.56 -12.36
C PRO A 379 18.96 24.48 -12.15
N GLN A 380 18.25 23.79 -13.05
CA GLN A 380 16.80 23.60 -13.03
C GLN A 380 16.42 22.14 -12.69
N ALA A 381 17.31 21.40 -12.04
CA ALA A 381 17.04 20.03 -11.65
C ALA A 381 15.85 19.91 -10.67
N PRO A 382 15.06 18.83 -10.76
CA PRO A 382 14.20 18.38 -9.68
C PRO A 382 15.02 18.17 -8.39
N LEU A 383 14.36 18.32 -7.23
CA LEU A 383 14.93 17.85 -5.96
C LEU A 383 15.06 16.32 -6.01
N ALA A 384 16.27 15.79 -5.86
CA ALA A 384 16.48 14.36 -5.89
C ALA A 384 16.04 13.72 -4.55
N LEU A 385 15.37 12.58 -4.61
CA LEU A 385 15.05 11.72 -3.47
C LEU A 385 15.85 10.43 -3.60
N THR A 386 16.65 10.08 -2.60
CA THR A 386 17.57 8.92 -2.64
C THR A 386 17.77 8.29 -1.27
N SER A 387 18.24 7.04 -1.21
CA SER A 387 18.74 6.41 0.02
C SER A 387 20.27 6.32 0.11
N TYR A 388 21.01 6.67 -0.95
CA TYR A 388 22.48 6.62 -0.99
C TYR A 388 23.10 7.93 -1.48
N ALA A 389 24.37 8.17 -1.17
CA ALA A 389 25.09 9.33 -1.69
C ALA A 389 25.45 9.15 -3.18
N LEU A 390 25.62 10.25 -3.89
CA LEU A 390 26.12 10.28 -5.26
C LEU A 390 27.55 9.73 -5.32
N THR A 391 27.71 8.60 -6.00
CA THR A 391 29.03 8.07 -6.34
C THR A 391 29.64 8.91 -7.47
N THR A 392 30.78 9.54 -7.21
CA THR A 392 31.53 10.37 -8.17
C THR A 392 33.03 10.31 -7.86
N GLU A 393 33.87 10.51 -8.87
CA GLU A 393 35.34 10.55 -8.71
C GLU A 393 35.83 11.82 -7.99
N GLY A 394 35.00 12.87 -7.98
CA GLY A 394 35.29 14.15 -7.31
C GLY A 394 34.67 14.28 -5.92
N LYS A 395 34.71 15.50 -5.37
CA LYS A 395 33.90 15.82 -4.20
C LYS A 395 32.43 15.87 -4.58
N ASP A 396 31.58 15.16 -3.83
CA ASP A 396 30.11 15.27 -3.94
C ASP A 396 29.66 16.73 -3.70
N PRO A 397 29.02 17.40 -4.68
CA PRO A 397 28.57 18.78 -4.56
C PRO A 397 27.19 18.91 -3.89
N LEU A 398 26.49 17.80 -3.61
CA LEU A 398 25.13 17.80 -3.11
C LEU A 398 25.07 18.06 -1.60
N THR A 399 23.95 18.65 -1.17
CA THR A 399 23.54 18.72 0.24
C THR A 399 22.36 17.78 0.45
N TYR A 400 22.42 16.95 1.49
CA TYR A 400 21.45 15.89 1.78
C TYR A 400 20.70 16.17 3.09
N ALA A 401 19.37 16.24 3.01
CA ALA A 401 18.48 16.37 4.16
C ALA A 401 17.63 15.10 4.30
N PRO A 402 17.69 14.33 5.41
CA PRO A 402 16.79 13.20 5.61
C PRO A 402 15.34 13.72 5.77
N VAL A 403 14.40 13.15 5.00
CA VAL A 403 12.99 13.57 4.97
C VAL A 403 12.01 12.46 5.31
N ALA A 404 12.38 11.20 5.09
CA ALA A 404 11.54 10.04 5.45
C ALA A 404 12.40 8.83 5.86
N LEU A 405 11.79 7.89 6.59
CA LEU A 405 12.39 6.62 6.96
C LEU A 405 11.33 5.53 6.76
N SER A 406 11.63 4.54 5.92
CA SER A 406 10.78 3.37 5.64
C SER A 406 11.70 2.18 5.35
N GLY A 407 11.30 1.23 4.51
CA GLY A 407 12.14 0.13 4.07
C GLY A 407 11.57 -0.65 2.90
N VAL A 408 12.37 -1.55 2.36
CA VAL A 408 11.95 -2.55 1.38
C VAL A 408 11.44 -3.78 2.14
N ALA A 409 10.26 -4.27 1.81
CA ALA A 409 9.62 -5.41 2.42
C ALA A 409 9.37 -6.52 1.39
N LEU A 410 9.25 -7.77 1.85
CA LEU A 410 8.67 -8.83 1.05
C LEU A 410 7.23 -9.05 1.54
N SER A 411 6.29 -8.86 0.63
CA SER A 411 4.87 -9.16 0.85
C SER A 411 4.55 -10.59 0.42
N VAL A 412 3.61 -11.23 1.12
CA VAL A 412 3.14 -12.58 0.81
C VAL A 412 1.62 -12.67 0.86
N ALA A 413 1.09 -13.55 0.01
CA ALA A 413 -0.30 -14.00 0.03
C ALA A 413 -0.25 -15.52 -0.22
N ILE A 414 -0.22 -16.29 0.87
CA ILE A 414 -0.06 -17.75 0.83
C ILE A 414 -1.09 -18.37 1.76
N ASP A 415 -2.01 -19.15 1.21
CA ASP A 415 -3.06 -19.85 1.95
C ASP A 415 -2.67 -21.29 2.28
N ARG A 416 -3.08 -21.76 3.45
CA ARG A 416 -2.88 -23.14 3.90
C ARG A 416 -3.56 -24.13 2.95
N LEU A 417 -2.76 -25.06 2.45
CA LEU A 417 -3.21 -26.20 1.65
C LEU A 417 -2.57 -27.48 2.18
N PRO A 418 -3.02 -27.99 3.35
CA PRO A 418 -2.50 -29.23 3.91
C PRO A 418 -2.73 -30.39 2.93
N ASN A 419 -1.73 -31.24 2.74
CA ASN A 419 -1.74 -32.31 1.76
C ASN A 419 -2.91 -33.28 2.01
N PRO A 420 -3.92 -33.36 1.12
CA PRO A 420 -5.12 -34.17 1.35
C PRO A 420 -4.85 -35.67 1.28
N ASN A 421 -3.72 -36.08 0.70
CA ASN A 421 -3.32 -37.48 0.56
C ASN A 421 -2.49 -37.98 1.76
N ASP A 422 -1.93 -37.07 2.57
CA ASP A 422 -1.14 -37.44 3.74
C ASP A 422 -2.06 -37.61 4.98
N LYS A 423 -2.21 -38.89 5.36
CA LYS A 423 -3.03 -39.28 6.51
C LYS A 423 -2.41 -38.88 7.86
N THR A 424 -1.13 -38.53 7.90
CA THR A 424 -0.40 -38.16 9.13
C THR A 424 -0.55 -36.69 9.52
N VAL A 425 -1.07 -35.84 8.61
CA VAL A 425 -1.28 -34.41 8.86
C VAL A 425 -2.20 -34.21 10.09
N PRO A 426 -1.76 -33.46 11.12
CA PRO A 426 -2.57 -33.12 12.30
C PRO A 426 -3.92 -32.50 11.95
N GLN A 427 -4.95 -32.82 12.76
CA GLN A 427 -6.29 -32.29 12.55
C GLN A 427 -6.32 -30.76 12.64
N GLU A 428 -5.60 -30.17 13.60
CA GLU A 428 -5.50 -28.72 13.76
C GLU A 428 -4.97 -27.95 12.53
N TRP A 429 -4.22 -28.61 11.63
CA TRP A 429 -3.74 -27.99 10.39
C TRP A 429 -4.78 -28.14 9.27
N LYS A 430 -5.50 -29.27 9.25
CA LYS A 430 -6.68 -29.48 8.39
C LYS A 430 -7.80 -28.49 8.73
N ASP A 431 -8.01 -28.22 10.01
CA ASP A 431 -9.00 -27.27 10.52
C ASP A 431 -8.69 -25.83 10.07
N ARG A 432 -7.41 -25.51 9.84
CA ARG A 432 -6.94 -24.22 9.32
C ARG A 432 -6.78 -24.18 7.80
N ALA A 433 -7.14 -25.24 7.06
CA ALA A 433 -7.04 -25.24 5.61
C ALA A 433 -7.80 -24.05 5.00
N ARG A 434 -7.31 -23.50 3.88
CA ARG A 434 -7.87 -22.32 3.20
C ARG A 434 -7.78 -21.00 3.98
N THR A 435 -7.07 -20.95 5.12
CA THR A 435 -6.75 -19.69 5.82
C THR A 435 -5.34 -19.19 5.46
N PRO A 436 -5.08 -17.87 5.46
CA PRO A 436 -3.77 -17.32 5.12
C PRO A 436 -2.72 -17.63 6.19
N PHE A 437 -1.49 -17.93 5.77
CA PHE A 437 -0.31 -17.81 6.62
C PHE A 437 -0.04 -16.34 6.92
N ASP A 438 0.20 -16.06 8.19
CA ASP A 438 0.44 -14.74 8.78
C ASP A 438 1.90 -14.53 9.20
N HIS A 439 2.70 -15.60 9.27
CA HIS A 439 4.12 -15.55 9.57
C HIS A 439 4.96 -16.33 8.55
N VAL A 440 5.98 -15.68 7.99
CA VAL A 440 6.97 -16.26 7.07
C VAL A 440 8.35 -15.71 7.42
N ASN A 441 9.34 -16.58 7.54
CA ASN A 441 10.75 -16.25 7.77
C ASN A 441 11.57 -16.50 6.49
N LEU A 442 12.44 -15.56 6.10
CA LEU A 442 13.44 -15.78 5.05
C LEU A 442 14.85 -15.35 5.48
N THR A 443 15.83 -16.16 5.08
CA THR A 443 17.27 -15.87 5.19
C THR A 443 17.77 -15.16 3.94
N PRO A 444 18.97 -14.54 3.97
CA PRO A 444 19.63 -14.02 2.78
C PRO A 444 19.79 -15.08 1.67
N ARG A 445 20.16 -16.33 2.01
CA ARG A 445 20.27 -17.44 1.05
C ARG A 445 18.92 -17.80 0.41
N LEU A 446 17.83 -17.84 1.18
CA LEU A 446 16.50 -18.10 0.63
C LEU A 446 16.05 -16.98 -0.33
N LEU A 447 16.36 -15.72 -0.01
CA LEU A 447 16.10 -14.61 -0.92
C LEU A 447 16.96 -14.70 -2.19
N ALA A 448 18.23 -15.12 -2.08
CA ALA A 448 19.09 -15.38 -3.23
C ALA A 448 18.54 -16.51 -4.12
N LYS A 449 18.05 -17.62 -3.56
CA LYS A 449 17.41 -18.72 -4.30
C LYS A 449 16.19 -18.27 -5.10
N LEU A 450 15.35 -17.43 -4.50
CA LEU A 450 14.16 -16.85 -5.16
C LEU A 450 14.56 -15.89 -6.30
N LEU A 451 15.46 -14.93 -6.06
CA LEU A 451 15.85 -13.93 -7.05
C LEU A 451 16.76 -14.46 -8.16
N SER A 452 17.39 -15.63 -7.96
CA SER A 452 18.15 -16.35 -8.99
C SER A 452 17.32 -17.35 -9.79
N TYR A 453 16.00 -17.43 -9.59
CA TYR A 453 15.12 -18.36 -10.31
C TYR A 453 15.67 -19.79 -10.26
N SER A 454 16.12 -20.20 -9.08
CA SER A 454 16.77 -21.50 -8.86
C SER A 454 15.78 -22.62 -8.54
N TYR A 455 14.50 -22.31 -8.29
CA TYR A 455 13.44 -23.29 -8.09
C TYR A 455 12.80 -23.70 -9.43
N ARG A 456 12.45 -24.98 -9.59
CA ARG A 456 12.05 -25.53 -10.90
C ARG A 456 10.78 -24.93 -11.49
N SER A 457 9.80 -24.50 -10.69
CA SER A 457 8.57 -23.88 -11.21
C SER A 457 8.72 -22.38 -11.51
N SER A 458 9.85 -21.75 -11.15
CA SER A 458 10.18 -20.37 -11.58
C SER A 458 10.58 -20.29 -13.06
N ILE A 459 10.89 -21.44 -13.68
CA ILE A 459 11.24 -21.61 -15.10
C ILE A 459 9.98 -22.01 -15.89
N PRO A 460 9.82 -21.59 -17.16
CA PRO A 460 8.64 -21.93 -17.98
C PRO A 460 8.36 -23.43 -18.05
N THR A 461 7.08 -23.80 -17.96
CA THR A 461 6.66 -25.21 -18.04
C THR A 461 6.97 -25.78 -19.43
N GLY A 462 7.71 -26.88 -19.47
CA GLY A 462 8.12 -27.54 -20.71
C GLY A 462 9.44 -27.06 -21.31
N ALA A 463 10.11 -26.06 -20.72
CA ALA A 463 11.48 -25.72 -21.07
C ALA A 463 12.48 -26.81 -20.61
N ASP A 464 13.64 -26.90 -21.27
CA ASP A 464 14.72 -27.78 -20.82
C ASP A 464 15.35 -27.22 -19.53
N GLN A 465 15.11 -27.89 -18.41
CA GLN A 465 15.70 -27.54 -17.10
C GLN A 465 16.98 -28.32 -16.79
N GLY A 466 17.57 -29.00 -17.77
CA GLY A 466 18.73 -29.86 -17.61
C GLY A 466 20.00 -29.14 -17.12
N TYR A 467 20.03 -27.81 -17.16
CA TYR A 467 21.10 -26.98 -16.60
C TYR A 467 20.98 -26.75 -15.08
N LEU A 468 19.81 -27.00 -14.47
CA LEU A 468 19.63 -27.00 -13.01
C LEU A 468 20.13 -28.33 -12.42
N LYS A 469 21.44 -28.41 -12.17
CA LYS A 469 22.17 -29.65 -11.82
C LYS A 469 22.04 -30.12 -10.37
N GLY A 470 21.59 -29.28 -9.44
CA GLY A 470 21.46 -29.63 -8.03
C GLY A 470 20.15 -30.34 -7.68
N THR A 471 19.91 -30.56 -6.38
CA THR A 471 18.62 -31.02 -5.83
C THR A 471 17.57 -29.89 -5.80
N ASN A 472 17.57 -29.04 -6.83
CA ASN A 472 16.69 -27.88 -6.97
C ASN A 472 15.22 -28.32 -6.86
N GLU A 473 14.60 -27.90 -5.75
CA GLU A 473 13.21 -28.21 -5.43
C GLU A 473 12.22 -27.52 -6.37
N TYR A 474 10.96 -27.99 -6.33
CA TYR A 474 9.91 -27.42 -7.17
C TYR A 474 9.67 -25.94 -6.86
N ASN A 475 9.57 -25.59 -5.58
CA ASN A 475 9.37 -24.25 -5.05
C ASN A 475 9.89 -24.13 -3.60
N ILE A 476 9.83 -22.92 -3.03
CA ILE A 476 10.38 -22.66 -1.68
C ILE A 476 9.70 -23.45 -0.56
N THR A 477 8.40 -23.76 -0.67
CA THR A 477 7.67 -24.48 0.39
C THR A 477 8.10 -25.94 0.56
N ARG A 478 8.84 -26.48 -0.41
CA ARG A 478 9.47 -27.81 -0.35
C ARG A 478 10.97 -27.76 -0.02
N ASP A 479 11.57 -26.57 -0.01
CA ASP A 479 13.00 -26.38 0.27
C ASP A 479 13.31 -26.68 1.75
N PRO A 480 14.19 -27.65 2.06
CA PRO A 480 14.60 -27.92 3.44
C PRO A 480 15.22 -26.72 4.17
N ASP A 481 15.83 -25.77 3.45
CA ASP A 481 16.37 -24.51 4.00
C ASP A 481 15.25 -23.59 4.50
N PHE A 482 14.13 -23.54 3.78
CA PHE A 482 12.94 -22.80 4.18
C PHE A 482 12.25 -23.48 5.37
N LEU A 483 12.09 -24.81 5.29
CA LEU A 483 11.50 -25.62 6.36
C LEU A 483 12.34 -25.61 7.64
N ALA A 484 13.66 -25.36 7.57
CA ALA A 484 14.53 -25.26 8.74
C ALA A 484 14.34 -23.96 9.55
N VAL A 485 13.72 -22.92 8.98
CA VAL A 485 13.55 -21.61 9.63
C VAL A 485 12.08 -21.17 9.78
N ASN A 486 11.13 -22.00 9.36
CA ASN A 486 9.69 -21.75 9.43
C ASN A 486 8.97 -22.80 10.29
N ASP A 487 7.67 -22.58 10.54
CA ASP A 487 6.85 -23.50 11.34
C ASP A 487 6.80 -24.92 10.74
N PRO A 488 6.85 -26.00 11.55
CA PRO A 488 6.70 -27.37 11.06
C PRO A 488 5.43 -27.64 10.22
N GLU A 489 4.36 -26.85 10.38
CA GLU A 489 3.14 -26.89 9.55
C GLU A 489 3.45 -26.79 8.04
N TRP A 490 4.51 -26.06 7.65
CA TRP A 490 4.90 -25.90 6.25
C TRP A 490 5.22 -27.23 5.56
N LYS A 491 5.78 -28.21 6.28
CA LYS A 491 6.12 -29.54 5.73
C LYS A 491 4.88 -30.34 5.30
N ALA A 492 3.72 -30.05 5.88
CA ALA A 492 2.46 -30.70 5.53
C ALA A 492 1.72 -30.01 4.37
N GLN A 493 2.21 -28.87 3.85
CA GLN A 493 1.52 -28.12 2.80
C GLN A 493 1.88 -28.65 1.41
N ASP A 494 0.91 -28.67 0.50
CA ASP A 494 1.11 -29.00 -0.91
C ASP A 494 0.84 -27.78 -1.81
N VAL A 495 1.50 -26.66 -1.52
CA VAL A 495 1.37 -25.41 -2.27
C VAL A 495 2.16 -25.52 -3.59
N GLN A 496 1.49 -25.31 -4.72
CA GLN A 496 2.05 -25.49 -6.07
C GLN A 496 1.93 -24.24 -6.93
N GLY A 497 2.87 -24.02 -7.86
CA GLY A 497 2.79 -22.99 -8.90
C GLY A 497 4.07 -22.19 -9.04
N ALA A 498 4.11 -21.31 -10.04
CA ALA A 498 5.28 -20.48 -10.30
C ALA A 498 5.43 -19.35 -9.27
N ALA A 499 4.33 -18.65 -8.92
CA ALA A 499 4.35 -17.45 -8.07
C ALA A 499 4.88 -17.66 -6.64
N ILE A 500 4.96 -18.91 -6.17
CA ILE A 500 5.55 -19.33 -4.88
C ILE A 500 7.03 -19.76 -5.00
N ALA A 501 7.63 -19.65 -6.19
CA ALA A 501 8.98 -20.12 -6.52
C ALA A 501 9.96 -19.01 -6.91
N ASP A 502 9.52 -17.75 -6.89
CA ASP A 502 10.39 -16.56 -6.92
C ASP A 502 9.69 -15.41 -6.17
N VAL A 503 10.18 -14.18 -6.34
CA VAL A 503 9.57 -12.95 -5.84
C VAL A 503 9.24 -12.06 -7.04
N ILE A 504 8.01 -11.55 -7.12
CA ILE A 504 7.66 -10.50 -8.09
C ILE A 504 8.49 -9.26 -7.76
N VAL A 505 9.20 -8.72 -8.75
CA VAL A 505 10.14 -7.60 -8.61
C VAL A 505 9.78 -6.45 -9.55
N PRO A 506 10.10 -5.18 -9.19
CA PRO A 506 9.85 -4.03 -10.05
C PRO A 506 10.82 -4.01 -11.23
N GLN A 507 10.42 -3.36 -12.32
CA GLN A 507 11.28 -3.11 -13.48
C GLN A 507 12.20 -1.91 -13.21
N GLY A 508 13.44 -1.97 -13.72
CA GLY A 508 14.35 -0.84 -13.77
C GLY A 508 15.34 -0.75 -12.61
N ARG A 509 15.98 0.42 -12.49
CA ARG A 509 17.05 0.68 -11.53
C ARG A 509 16.51 1.38 -10.28
N SER A 510 16.92 0.94 -9.10
CA SER A 510 16.49 1.49 -7.81
C SER A 510 17.53 1.31 -6.68
N ASP A 511 17.56 2.26 -5.74
CA ASP A 511 18.28 2.09 -4.48
C ASP A 511 17.76 0.89 -3.68
N ALA A 512 16.47 0.56 -3.81
CA ALA A 512 15.84 -0.61 -3.21
C ALA A 512 16.50 -1.93 -3.65
N ALA A 513 16.79 -2.10 -4.94
CA ALA A 513 17.51 -3.27 -5.45
C ALA A 513 18.94 -3.33 -4.92
N ARG A 514 19.63 -2.19 -4.84
CA ARG A 514 20.97 -2.10 -4.25
C ARG A 514 20.99 -2.54 -2.78
N ALA A 515 19.97 -2.15 -1.99
CA ALA A 515 19.83 -2.57 -0.61
C ALA A 515 19.59 -4.08 -0.47
N VAL A 516 18.72 -4.65 -1.32
CA VAL A 516 18.45 -6.11 -1.35
C VAL A 516 19.70 -6.91 -1.73
N TRP A 517 20.42 -6.53 -2.77
CA TRP A 517 21.67 -7.20 -3.14
C TRP A 517 22.76 -7.04 -2.09
N LYS A 518 22.86 -5.87 -1.43
CA LYS A 518 23.77 -5.66 -0.31
C LYS A 518 23.46 -6.60 0.85
N TYR A 519 22.19 -6.72 1.24
CA TYR A 519 21.72 -7.65 2.28
C TYR A 519 22.08 -9.11 1.94
N ILE A 520 21.84 -9.54 0.69
CA ILE A 520 22.24 -10.88 0.22
C ILE A 520 23.77 -11.06 0.30
N SER A 521 24.54 -10.07 -0.16
CA SER A 521 26.02 -10.15 -0.17
C SER A 521 26.68 -10.14 1.20
N SER A 522 25.94 -9.77 2.26
CA SER A 522 26.44 -9.76 3.63
C SER A 522 26.46 -11.13 4.32
N ASP A 523 25.87 -12.14 3.69
CA ASP A 523 25.70 -13.49 4.23
C ASP A 523 26.56 -14.50 3.46
N GLN A 524 27.46 -15.18 4.15
CA GLN A 524 28.40 -16.12 3.53
C GLN A 524 27.66 -17.32 2.91
N ASP A 525 26.58 -17.78 3.55
CA ASP A 525 25.77 -18.91 3.07
C ASP A 525 25.09 -18.58 1.72
N ALA A 526 24.62 -17.34 1.55
CA ALA A 526 24.09 -16.84 0.29
C ALA A 526 25.18 -16.64 -0.78
N MET A 527 26.33 -16.08 -0.42
CA MET A 527 27.44 -15.87 -1.35
C MET A 527 28.07 -17.19 -1.82
N ASP A 528 28.19 -18.18 -0.94
CA ASP A 528 28.60 -19.55 -1.28
C ASP A 528 27.64 -20.18 -2.30
N PHE A 529 26.33 -20.12 -2.03
CA PHE A 529 25.30 -20.62 -2.94
C PHE A 529 25.39 -19.95 -4.33
N LEU A 530 25.52 -18.62 -4.36
CA LEU A 530 25.67 -17.85 -5.60
C LEU A 530 27.00 -18.13 -6.33
N ALA A 531 28.05 -18.57 -5.62
CA ALA A 531 29.29 -19.09 -6.23
C ALA A 531 29.16 -20.52 -6.79
N SER A 532 27.93 -21.04 -6.88
CA SER A 532 27.61 -22.40 -7.31
C SER A 532 28.14 -23.51 -6.39
N LYS A 533 28.48 -23.20 -5.14
CA LYS A 533 28.65 -24.21 -4.10
C LYS A 533 27.26 -24.75 -3.73
N PRO A 534 27.06 -26.08 -3.66
CA PRO A 534 25.81 -26.63 -3.15
C PRO A 534 25.54 -26.16 -1.73
N ASP A 535 24.28 -25.84 -1.43
CA ASP A 535 23.84 -25.60 -0.06
C ASP A 535 23.87 -26.91 0.78
N PRO A 536 23.57 -26.86 2.09
CA PRO A 536 23.59 -28.05 2.95
C PRO A 536 22.66 -29.21 2.53
N TRP A 537 21.74 -28.98 1.58
CA TRP A 537 20.77 -29.96 1.07
C TRP A 537 20.99 -30.32 -0.41
N GLY A 538 22.04 -29.77 -1.04
CA GLY A 538 22.47 -30.08 -2.41
C GLY A 538 21.91 -29.16 -3.50
N MET A 539 21.18 -28.09 -3.13
CA MET A 539 20.65 -27.14 -4.10
C MET A 539 21.78 -26.25 -4.63
N ILE A 540 21.84 -26.07 -5.95
CA ILE A 540 22.86 -25.25 -6.63
C ILE A 540 22.15 -24.09 -7.31
N VAL A 541 22.75 -22.90 -7.31
CA VAL A 541 22.21 -21.74 -8.03
C VAL A 541 22.00 -22.04 -9.51
N ASN A 542 20.96 -21.45 -10.09
CA ASN A 542 20.81 -21.33 -11.54
C ASN A 542 22.11 -20.73 -12.14
N PRO A 543 22.80 -21.43 -13.06
CA PRO A 543 24.14 -21.05 -13.51
C PRO A 543 24.21 -19.66 -14.15
N TRP A 544 23.13 -19.13 -14.71
CA TRP A 544 23.07 -17.76 -15.25
C TRP A 544 23.25 -16.67 -14.18
N TYR A 545 22.98 -16.99 -12.91
CA TYR A 545 23.18 -16.13 -11.75
C TYR A 545 24.44 -16.50 -10.95
N SER A 546 25.29 -17.38 -11.49
CA SER A 546 26.53 -17.78 -10.83
C SER A 546 27.53 -16.63 -10.78
N THR A 547 28.08 -16.35 -9.59
CA THR A 547 29.23 -15.45 -9.39
C THR A 547 30.54 -16.12 -9.79
N ASN A 548 30.54 -17.42 -10.10
CA ASN A 548 31.67 -18.14 -10.67
C ASN A 548 31.62 -18.09 -12.21
N ALA A 549 32.59 -17.41 -12.82
CA ALA A 549 32.70 -17.25 -14.28
C ALA A 549 32.89 -18.57 -15.05
N ASP A 550 33.45 -19.61 -14.43
CA ASP A 550 33.60 -20.91 -15.09
C ASP A 550 32.26 -21.63 -15.24
N VAL A 551 31.36 -21.44 -14.27
CA VAL A 551 30.00 -22.02 -14.25
C VAL A 551 29.01 -21.13 -15.02
N ASN A 552 29.14 -19.80 -14.93
CA ASN A 552 28.24 -18.89 -15.63
C ASN A 552 28.38 -19.06 -17.16
N PRO A 553 27.31 -19.36 -17.92
CA PRO A 553 27.42 -19.62 -19.35
C PRO A 553 27.89 -18.40 -20.16
N THR A 554 27.71 -17.17 -19.64
CA THR A 554 28.22 -15.93 -20.25
C THR A 554 29.74 -15.76 -20.12
N LYS A 555 30.41 -16.56 -19.27
CA LYS A 555 31.81 -16.39 -18.84
C LYS A 555 32.11 -15.07 -18.14
N VAL A 556 31.07 -14.38 -17.66
CA VAL A 556 31.15 -13.21 -16.79
C VAL A 556 30.54 -13.60 -15.43
N PRO A 557 31.18 -13.28 -14.29
CA PRO A 557 30.59 -13.54 -12.99
C PRO A 557 29.37 -12.65 -12.76
N PHE A 558 28.28 -13.21 -12.24
CA PHE A 558 27.11 -12.42 -11.86
C PHE A 558 27.49 -11.40 -10.77
N SER A 559 27.40 -10.11 -11.06
CA SER A 559 27.67 -9.05 -10.08
C SER A 559 26.44 -8.76 -9.24
N LEU A 560 26.61 -8.69 -7.92
CA LEU A 560 25.63 -8.17 -6.95
C LEU A 560 25.80 -6.66 -6.71
N ALA A 561 26.90 -6.05 -7.17
CA ALA A 561 27.11 -4.61 -7.12
C ALA A 561 26.31 -3.94 -8.25
N ARG A 562 24.98 -3.93 -8.10
CA ARG A 562 24.00 -3.47 -9.10
C ARG A 562 22.80 -2.80 -8.45
N ASP A 563 22.00 -2.09 -9.24
CA ASP A 563 20.76 -1.43 -8.80
C ASP A 563 19.50 -1.94 -9.55
N ASP A 564 19.57 -3.09 -10.21
CA ASP A 564 18.44 -3.71 -10.93
C ASP A 564 18.20 -5.19 -10.51
N PHE A 565 17.04 -5.75 -10.87
CA PHE A 565 16.72 -7.17 -10.73
C PHE A 565 16.70 -7.86 -12.10
N PRO A 566 17.83 -8.33 -12.64
CA PRO A 566 17.87 -8.95 -13.96
C PRO A 566 17.15 -10.30 -13.98
N LYS A 567 16.41 -10.58 -15.05
CA LYS A 567 15.98 -11.93 -15.44
C LYS A 567 17.04 -12.50 -16.37
N ALA A 568 18.16 -12.93 -15.79
CA ALA A 568 19.41 -13.26 -16.48
C ALA A 568 19.40 -14.60 -17.23
N ASP A 569 18.47 -15.48 -16.92
CA ASP A 569 18.31 -16.77 -17.60
C ASP A 569 17.56 -16.58 -18.94
N PRO A 570 18.19 -16.87 -20.10
CA PRO A 570 17.60 -16.72 -21.42
C PRO A 570 16.67 -17.88 -21.81
N VAL A 571 16.26 -18.72 -20.85
CA VAL A 571 15.32 -19.82 -21.07
C VAL A 571 14.07 -19.39 -21.83
N GLU A 572 13.78 -20.13 -22.90
CA GLU A 572 12.60 -19.97 -23.73
C GLU A 572 12.06 -21.36 -24.12
N VAL A 573 10.73 -21.49 -24.13
CA VAL A 573 10.02 -22.63 -24.69
C VAL A 573 9.03 -22.12 -25.75
N VAL A 574 8.89 -22.87 -26.85
CA VAL A 574 7.90 -22.58 -27.90
C VAL A 574 6.89 -23.72 -27.93
N PRO A 575 5.74 -23.59 -27.24
CA PRO A 575 4.68 -24.60 -27.29
C PRO A 575 4.09 -24.70 -28.71
N ALA A 576 3.67 -25.91 -29.10
CA ALA A 576 3.16 -26.16 -30.44
C ALA A 576 1.95 -25.26 -30.77
N ASN A 577 2.05 -24.51 -31.88
CA ASN A 577 1.05 -23.55 -32.36
C ASN A 577 0.75 -22.37 -31.41
N GLN A 578 1.70 -21.99 -30.55
CA GLN A 578 1.57 -20.84 -29.64
C GLN A 578 2.79 -19.91 -29.72
N ALA A 579 2.73 -18.74 -29.11
CA ALA A 579 3.86 -17.82 -29.01
C ALA A 579 4.95 -18.35 -28.04
N PRO A 580 6.22 -17.93 -28.19
CA PRO A 580 7.27 -18.27 -27.23
C PRO A 580 6.99 -17.76 -25.81
N ILE A 581 7.36 -18.57 -24.81
CA ILE A 581 7.35 -18.21 -23.40
C ILE A 581 8.80 -18.21 -22.90
N ASN A 582 9.35 -17.04 -22.65
CA ASN A 582 10.61 -16.85 -21.94
C ASN A 582 10.37 -16.48 -20.46
N LEU A 583 11.45 -16.29 -19.69
CA LEU A 583 11.36 -15.97 -18.27
C LEU A 583 10.56 -14.67 -17.97
N VAL A 584 10.60 -13.67 -18.85
CA VAL A 584 9.82 -12.42 -18.69
C VAL A 584 8.34 -12.65 -18.96
N THR A 585 8.00 -13.41 -20.01
CA THR A 585 6.60 -13.79 -20.31
C THR A 585 6.02 -14.65 -19.19
N TRP A 586 6.78 -15.64 -18.71
CA TRP A 586 6.37 -16.53 -17.61
C TRP A 586 6.18 -15.77 -16.32
N ARG A 587 7.21 -14.99 -15.93
CA ARG A 587 7.25 -14.19 -14.70
C ARG A 587 7.51 -12.73 -15.07
N PRO A 588 6.47 -11.91 -15.29
CA PRO A 588 6.64 -10.50 -15.59
C PRO A 588 7.36 -9.71 -14.49
N TYR A 589 7.81 -8.52 -14.84
CA TYR A 589 8.06 -7.46 -13.85
C TYR A 589 6.73 -6.78 -13.48
N ALA A 590 6.71 -6.11 -12.34
CA ALA A 590 5.73 -5.08 -12.04
C ALA A 590 6.33 -3.68 -12.30
N ASN A 591 5.47 -2.66 -12.36
CA ASN A 591 5.90 -1.29 -12.65
C ASN A 591 6.70 -0.67 -11.50
N ASP A 592 6.29 -0.93 -10.26
CA ASP A 592 6.76 -0.25 -9.05
C ASP A 592 6.48 -1.11 -7.80
N LEU A 593 7.08 -0.77 -6.65
CA LEU A 593 6.91 -1.51 -5.39
C LEU A 593 5.46 -1.47 -4.89
N SER A 594 4.77 -0.34 -5.04
CA SER A 594 3.36 -0.18 -4.64
C SER A 594 2.42 -1.10 -5.43
N ALA A 595 2.65 -1.25 -6.74
CA ALA A 595 1.92 -2.16 -7.61
C ALA A 595 2.10 -3.62 -7.17
N ILE A 596 3.27 -3.97 -6.60
CA ILE A 596 3.54 -5.33 -6.12
C ILE A 596 2.73 -5.65 -4.85
N ALA A 597 2.66 -4.74 -3.87
CA ALA A 597 1.76 -4.93 -2.73
C ALA A 597 0.28 -5.03 -3.17
N TYR A 598 -0.12 -4.28 -4.21
CA TYR A 598 -1.47 -4.36 -4.79
C TYR A 598 -1.74 -5.67 -5.56
N LEU A 599 -0.73 -6.27 -6.19
CA LEU A 599 -0.79 -7.62 -6.75
C LEU A 599 -0.93 -8.67 -5.64
N THR A 600 -0.14 -8.56 -4.58
CA THR A 600 -0.22 -9.44 -3.40
C THR A 600 -1.59 -9.39 -2.73
N LEU A 601 -2.16 -8.19 -2.48
CA LEU A 601 -3.51 -8.03 -1.94
C LEU A 601 -4.56 -8.82 -2.74
N ARG A 602 -4.46 -8.80 -4.07
CA ARG A 602 -5.44 -9.41 -4.96
C ARG A 602 -5.16 -10.89 -5.28
N GLY A 603 -4.11 -11.49 -4.73
CA GLY A 603 -3.73 -12.86 -5.07
C GLY A 603 -3.23 -13.01 -6.53
N ASP A 604 -2.72 -11.94 -7.13
CA ASP A 604 -2.35 -11.89 -8.54
C ASP A 604 -0.85 -12.20 -8.75
N GLY A 605 -0.53 -13.48 -8.93
CA GLY A 605 0.83 -13.97 -9.20
C GLY A 605 1.42 -13.54 -10.56
N GLN A 606 0.64 -12.83 -11.38
CA GLN A 606 0.90 -12.56 -12.79
C GLN A 606 1.15 -13.83 -13.63
N GLY A 607 1.70 -13.66 -14.84
CA GLY A 607 2.03 -14.74 -15.77
C GLY A 607 0.96 -15.03 -16.84
N PRO A 608 1.31 -15.87 -17.83
CA PRO A 608 0.50 -16.10 -19.02
C PRO A 608 -0.69 -17.00 -18.69
N GLY A 609 -1.87 -16.56 -19.12
CA GLY A 609 -3.11 -17.34 -19.06
C GLY A 609 -3.22 -18.36 -20.18
N GLN A 610 -4.45 -18.81 -20.46
CA GLN A 610 -4.71 -19.68 -21.60
C GLN A 610 -4.36 -18.98 -22.92
N TRP A 611 -3.91 -19.77 -23.90
CA TRP A 611 -3.70 -19.30 -25.27
C TRP A 611 -5.04 -19.05 -25.95
N ASP A 612 -5.24 -17.85 -26.50
CA ASP A 612 -6.42 -17.49 -27.27
C ASP A 612 -6.07 -17.41 -28.77
N PRO A 613 -6.38 -18.47 -29.56
CA PRO A 613 -6.12 -18.47 -31.00
C PRO A 613 -7.08 -17.59 -31.81
N ASN A 614 -8.17 -17.08 -31.20
CA ASN A 614 -9.19 -16.26 -31.86
C ASN A 614 -8.97 -14.76 -31.65
N SER A 615 -8.19 -14.38 -30.64
CA SER A 615 -7.69 -13.00 -30.50
C SER A 615 -6.85 -12.59 -31.73
N ILE A 616 -6.89 -11.30 -32.06
CA ILE A 616 -6.19 -10.75 -33.24
C ILE A 616 -5.20 -9.66 -32.78
N PRO A 617 -3.87 -9.88 -32.86
CA PRO A 617 -3.22 -11.16 -33.16
C PRO A 617 -3.39 -12.18 -32.01
N PRO A 618 -3.24 -13.50 -32.29
CA PRO A 618 -3.27 -14.54 -31.28
C PRO A 618 -2.25 -14.31 -30.16
N LYS A 619 -2.69 -14.48 -28.91
CA LYS A 619 -1.87 -14.22 -27.71
C LYS A 619 -2.28 -15.08 -26.54
N TYR A 620 -1.41 -15.14 -25.53
CA TYR A 620 -1.82 -15.55 -24.19
C TYR A 620 -2.74 -14.51 -23.57
N GLY A 621 -3.81 -14.97 -22.91
CA GLY A 621 -4.55 -14.16 -21.95
C GLY A 621 -3.69 -13.86 -20.71
N LYS A 622 -4.28 -13.18 -19.73
CA LYS A 622 -3.68 -13.04 -18.39
C LYS A 622 -4.18 -14.18 -17.50
N ASN A 623 -3.34 -14.75 -16.63
CA ASN A 623 -3.85 -15.61 -15.57
C ASN A 623 -4.85 -14.85 -14.67
N PRO A 624 -5.94 -15.49 -14.23
CA PRO A 624 -6.84 -14.90 -13.25
C PRO A 624 -6.14 -14.78 -11.89
N ARG A 625 -6.54 -13.76 -11.12
CA ARG A 625 -6.19 -13.65 -9.70
C ARG A 625 -6.65 -14.88 -8.92
N MET A 626 -5.82 -15.34 -7.99
CA MET A 626 -6.12 -16.51 -7.16
C MET A 626 -7.22 -16.18 -6.15
N LEU A 627 -8.23 -17.05 -6.04
CA LEU A 627 -9.24 -16.96 -5.00
C LEU A 627 -8.58 -17.01 -3.61
N PRO A 628 -9.05 -16.22 -2.63
CA PRO A 628 -8.72 -16.43 -1.22
C PRO A 628 -8.94 -17.89 -0.82
N GLY A 629 -8.06 -18.44 0.02
CA GLY A 629 -7.96 -19.88 0.28
C GLY A 629 -7.18 -20.67 -0.78
N SER A 630 -6.60 -20.01 -1.78
CA SER A 630 -5.73 -20.63 -2.78
C SER A 630 -4.57 -19.73 -3.24
N GLN A 631 -4.35 -18.59 -2.59
CA GLN A 631 -3.28 -17.66 -2.91
C GLN A 631 -1.93 -18.31 -2.60
N ARG A 632 -0.93 -18.05 -3.45
CA ARG A 632 0.46 -18.53 -3.27
C ARG A 632 1.44 -17.65 -4.07
N LEU A 633 1.70 -16.44 -3.57
CA LEU A 633 2.72 -15.57 -4.15
C LEU A 633 3.58 -14.83 -3.11
N LEU A 634 4.78 -14.44 -3.55
CA LEU A 634 5.64 -13.46 -2.89
C LEU A 634 5.92 -12.27 -3.83
N GLY A 635 6.08 -11.07 -3.27
CA GLY A 635 6.39 -9.86 -4.02
C GLY A 635 7.18 -8.84 -3.23
N LEU A 636 8.22 -8.27 -3.84
CA LEU A 636 9.07 -7.22 -3.26
C LEU A 636 8.34 -5.87 -3.31
N THR A 637 8.18 -5.20 -2.18
CA THR A 637 7.41 -3.95 -2.05
C THR A 637 8.14 -2.98 -1.09
N SER A 638 7.57 -1.82 -0.82
CA SER A 638 7.95 -0.97 0.32
C SER A 638 7.13 -1.32 1.57
N ALA A 639 7.67 -1.02 2.76
CA ALA A 639 6.95 -1.16 4.02
C ALA A 639 5.70 -0.27 4.07
N ALA A 640 5.78 0.94 3.51
CA ALA A 640 4.65 1.86 3.39
C ALA A 640 3.53 1.32 2.47
N ALA A 641 3.87 0.74 1.31
CA ALA A 641 2.87 0.11 0.45
C ALA A 641 2.29 -1.18 1.07
N ALA A 642 3.12 -1.98 1.74
CA ALA A 642 2.66 -3.18 2.45
C ALA A 642 1.65 -2.83 3.57
N ALA A 643 1.94 -1.77 4.34
CA ALA A 643 1.04 -1.25 5.36
C ALA A 643 -0.27 -0.69 4.75
N ARG A 644 -0.17 0.15 3.71
CA ARG A 644 -1.33 0.68 2.97
C ARG A 644 -2.26 -0.43 2.47
N PHE A 645 -1.71 -1.50 1.92
CA PHE A 645 -2.51 -2.62 1.41
C PHE A 645 -2.79 -3.72 2.43
N GLN A 646 -2.36 -3.57 3.69
CA GLN A 646 -2.52 -4.54 4.78
C GLN A 646 -2.22 -5.99 4.35
N VAL A 647 -1.13 -6.16 3.60
CA VAL A 647 -0.61 -7.46 3.15
C VAL A 647 0.37 -8.02 4.18
N VAL A 648 0.42 -9.36 4.31
CA VAL A 648 1.36 -10.02 5.21
C VAL A 648 2.79 -9.77 4.74
N THR A 649 3.71 -9.51 5.67
CA THR A 649 5.13 -9.27 5.36
C THR A 649 6.03 -10.33 5.96
N VAL A 650 7.07 -10.70 5.22
CA VAL A 650 8.11 -11.64 5.65
C VAL A 650 8.97 -11.00 6.74
N SER A 651 9.28 -11.79 7.77
CA SER A 651 10.35 -11.49 8.72
C SER A 651 11.70 -11.92 8.14
N LEU A 652 12.65 -10.99 8.05
CA LEU A 652 13.98 -11.23 7.48
C LEU A 652 15.01 -11.46 8.58
N ARG A 653 15.94 -12.39 8.35
CA ARG A 653 17.04 -12.66 9.28
C ARG A 653 18.04 -11.50 9.30
N ASN A 654 18.15 -10.79 10.41
CA ASN A 654 19.11 -9.70 10.59
C ASN A 654 20.52 -10.24 10.96
N PRO A 655 21.56 -9.39 10.98
CA PRO A 655 22.94 -9.80 11.30
C PRO A 655 23.12 -10.39 12.71
N ALA A 656 22.24 -10.05 13.65
CA ALA A 656 22.16 -10.68 14.98
C ALA A 656 21.47 -12.07 14.97
N GLY A 657 21.20 -12.61 13.78
CA GLY A 657 20.62 -13.93 13.55
C GLY A 657 19.12 -14.06 13.87
N GLN A 658 18.44 -12.96 14.24
CA GLN A 658 17.02 -12.93 14.59
C GLN A 658 16.15 -12.60 13.38
N PHE A 659 14.89 -13.02 13.38
CA PHE A 659 13.93 -12.65 12.34
C PHE A 659 13.14 -11.42 12.75
N ALA A 660 13.22 -10.35 11.95
CA ALA A 660 12.51 -9.10 12.17
C ALA A 660 11.57 -8.79 11.01
N ALA A 661 10.33 -8.38 11.31
CA ALA A 661 9.37 -7.86 10.35
C ALA A 661 9.55 -6.33 10.12
N PRO A 662 9.10 -5.75 9.00
CA PRO A 662 9.18 -4.32 8.68
C PRO A 662 8.21 -3.45 9.52
N THR A 663 8.28 -3.56 10.85
CA THR A 663 7.48 -2.79 11.79
C THR A 663 8.13 -1.44 12.10
N GLY A 664 7.36 -0.46 12.54
CA GLY A 664 7.91 0.85 12.93
C GLY A 664 8.96 0.77 14.05
N THR A 665 8.81 -0.18 14.98
CA THR A 665 9.80 -0.45 16.04
C THR A 665 11.09 -1.05 15.47
N ALA A 666 11.00 -2.06 14.60
CA ALA A 666 12.17 -2.71 14.02
C ALA A 666 12.93 -1.81 13.03
N MET A 667 12.20 -0.97 12.30
CA MET A 667 12.79 0.08 11.45
C MET A 667 13.45 1.19 12.28
N ARG A 668 12.89 1.57 13.44
CA ARG A 668 13.59 2.47 14.38
C ARG A 668 14.88 1.85 14.92
N ALA A 669 14.82 0.60 15.37
CA ALA A 669 16.00 -0.13 15.86
C ALA A 669 17.10 -0.27 14.80
N ALA A 670 16.73 -0.36 13.51
CA ALA A 670 17.68 -0.32 12.41
C ALA A 670 18.29 1.08 12.18
N ALA A 671 17.48 2.14 12.28
CA ALA A 671 17.95 3.53 12.17
C ALA A 671 18.95 3.90 13.27
N ASP A 672 18.73 3.44 14.49
CA ASP A 672 19.59 3.69 15.65
C ASP A 672 21.01 3.07 15.52
N VAL A 673 21.21 2.14 14.57
CA VAL A 673 22.51 1.48 14.28
C VAL A 673 23.05 1.75 12.87
N MET A 674 22.48 2.70 12.12
CA MET A 674 23.00 3.06 10.81
C MET A 674 24.38 3.73 10.90
N THR A 675 25.25 3.40 9.95
CA THR A 675 26.62 3.92 9.88
C THR A 675 26.77 4.89 8.70
N PRO A 676 27.78 5.79 8.73
CA PRO A 676 28.13 6.63 7.59
C PRO A 676 28.32 5.84 6.30
N ALA A 677 27.71 6.35 5.22
CA ALA A 677 27.64 5.72 3.90
C ALA A 677 27.97 6.69 2.74
N GLY A 678 28.46 7.90 3.05
CA GLY A 678 28.93 8.88 2.07
C GLY A 678 28.75 10.33 2.51
N ALA A 679 29.09 11.26 1.60
CA ALA A 679 28.84 12.70 1.71
C ALA A 679 29.36 13.37 3.02
N GLY A 680 30.49 12.91 3.56
CA GLY A 680 31.05 13.45 4.81
C GLY A 680 30.13 13.17 6.01
N ASP A 681 29.75 11.91 6.15
CA ASP A 681 28.87 11.34 7.19
C ASP A 681 27.42 11.87 7.23
N ARG A 682 27.04 12.72 6.26
CA ARG A 682 25.66 13.25 6.11
C ARG A 682 24.68 12.26 5.50
N VAL A 683 25.17 11.19 4.86
CA VAL A 683 24.33 10.07 4.43
C VAL A 683 24.72 8.86 5.25
N VAL A 684 23.79 8.36 6.05
CA VAL A 684 23.88 7.08 6.74
C VAL A 684 23.00 6.04 6.06
N ALA A 685 23.38 4.77 6.18
CA ALA A 685 22.59 3.64 5.69
C ALA A 685 22.72 2.45 6.66
N PHE A 686 21.79 1.50 6.59
CA PHE A 686 21.99 0.23 7.27
C PHE A 686 23.14 -0.54 6.60
N ASP A 687 24.13 -0.92 7.41
CA ASP A 687 25.24 -1.76 6.98
C ASP A 687 25.18 -3.11 7.72
N PRO A 688 24.70 -4.17 7.07
CA PRO A 688 24.56 -5.48 7.71
C PRO A 688 25.89 -6.05 8.23
N THR A 689 27.02 -5.64 7.63
CA THR A 689 28.38 -6.05 8.01
C THR A 689 28.99 -5.24 9.15
N SER A 690 28.33 -4.18 9.62
CA SER A 690 28.87 -3.31 10.67
C SER A 690 28.86 -3.97 12.04
N SER A 691 29.85 -3.64 12.87
CA SER A 691 29.98 -4.16 14.24
C SER A 691 28.79 -3.83 15.15
N VAL A 692 28.06 -2.76 14.86
CA VAL A 692 26.82 -2.38 15.56
C VAL A 692 25.62 -3.20 15.09
N ALA A 693 25.46 -3.44 13.79
CA ALA A 693 24.34 -4.22 13.25
C ALA A 693 24.35 -5.69 13.70
N VAL A 694 25.53 -6.30 13.88
CA VAL A 694 25.67 -7.68 14.41
C VAL A 694 25.08 -7.85 15.83
N ASN A 695 24.94 -6.76 16.59
CA ASN A 695 24.34 -6.78 17.92
C ASN A 695 22.87 -6.30 17.94
N ALA A 696 22.35 -5.80 16.81
CA ALA A 696 21.04 -5.16 16.72
C ALA A 696 19.90 -6.18 16.54
N ARG A 697 19.54 -6.86 17.63
CA ARG A 697 18.58 -8.00 17.63
C ARG A 697 17.20 -7.68 17.04
N ASP A 698 16.72 -6.46 17.21
CA ASP A 698 15.40 -6.03 16.75
C ASP A 698 15.42 -5.26 15.43
N ALA A 699 16.59 -5.00 14.84
CA ALA A 699 16.72 -4.20 13.62
C ALA A 699 16.17 -4.94 12.40
N TYR A 700 15.33 -4.25 11.62
CA TYR A 700 14.89 -4.72 10.30
C TYR A 700 15.96 -4.43 9.22
N PRO A 701 16.52 -5.45 8.53
CA PRO A 701 17.75 -5.29 7.76
C PRO A 701 17.60 -4.55 6.42
N LEU A 702 16.37 -4.33 5.94
CA LEU A 702 16.07 -3.56 4.73
C LEU A 702 15.42 -2.19 5.03
N THR A 703 15.70 -1.63 6.19
CA THR A 703 15.31 -0.26 6.56
C THR A 703 16.15 0.75 5.81
N MET A 704 15.51 1.75 5.20
CA MET A 704 16.15 2.73 4.33
C MET A 704 15.68 4.17 4.66
N PRO A 705 16.60 5.09 4.98
CA PRO A 705 16.30 6.51 5.05
C PRO A 705 16.19 7.09 3.63
N VAL A 706 15.32 8.07 3.43
CA VAL A 706 15.25 8.84 2.18
C VAL A 706 15.70 10.27 2.44
N TYR A 707 16.68 10.72 1.67
CA TYR A 707 17.24 12.06 1.67
C TYR A 707 16.72 12.86 0.48
N ALA A 708 16.33 14.10 0.73
CA ALA A 708 16.22 15.14 -0.28
C ALA A 708 17.60 15.72 -0.58
N ALA A 709 17.99 15.78 -1.85
CA ALA A 709 19.32 16.18 -2.30
C ALA A 709 19.28 17.19 -3.45
N THR A 710 20.06 18.27 -3.33
CA THR A 710 20.22 19.30 -4.37
C THR A 710 21.60 19.97 -4.28
N ASN A 711 22.07 20.57 -5.37
CA ASN A 711 23.35 21.30 -5.39
C ASN A 711 23.11 22.77 -5.00
N PRO A 712 23.50 23.20 -3.78
CA PRO A 712 23.22 24.55 -3.30
C PRO A 712 23.98 25.66 -4.05
N THR A 713 25.01 25.31 -4.85
CA THR A 713 25.77 26.29 -5.66
C THR A 713 25.25 26.46 -7.08
N VAL A 714 24.59 25.43 -7.64
CA VAL A 714 24.17 25.40 -9.05
C VAL A 714 22.66 25.61 -9.20
N THR A 715 21.84 25.06 -8.31
CA THR A 715 20.37 25.15 -8.40
C THR A 715 19.87 26.59 -8.23
N ASP A 716 18.85 26.97 -9.02
CA ASP A 716 18.25 28.30 -9.00
C ASP A 716 17.78 28.76 -7.60
N PRO A 717 18.01 30.02 -7.18
CA PRO A 717 17.64 30.50 -5.84
C PRO A 717 16.16 30.31 -5.45
N ALA A 718 15.21 30.44 -6.39
CA ALA A 718 13.79 30.26 -6.13
C ALA A 718 13.41 28.78 -6.01
N LEU A 719 14.07 27.89 -6.77
CA LEU A 719 13.97 26.44 -6.57
C LEU A 719 14.54 26.03 -5.21
N ARG A 720 15.74 26.52 -4.86
CA ARG A 720 16.39 26.23 -3.57
C ARG A 720 15.55 26.65 -2.37
N ALA A 721 14.91 27.82 -2.43
CA ALA A 721 13.98 28.26 -1.39
C ALA A 721 12.78 27.31 -1.25
N ALA A 722 12.11 26.97 -2.36
CA ALA A 722 10.97 26.05 -2.35
C ALA A 722 11.37 24.64 -1.84
N TYR A 723 12.51 24.12 -2.25
CA TYR A 723 13.00 22.82 -1.77
C TYR A 723 13.39 22.84 -0.29
N ALA A 724 13.99 23.93 0.21
CA ALA A 724 14.25 24.10 1.64
C ALA A 724 12.94 24.14 2.46
N ASP A 725 11.90 24.80 1.95
CA ASP A 725 10.60 24.85 2.62
C ASP A 725 9.89 23.47 2.62
N LEU A 726 10.01 22.69 1.54
CA LEU A 726 9.54 21.29 1.54
C LEU A 726 10.28 20.45 2.59
N VAL A 727 11.61 20.56 2.68
CA VAL A 727 12.40 19.85 3.70
C VAL A 727 11.98 20.25 5.11
N ARG A 728 11.81 21.56 5.39
CA ARG A 728 11.34 22.05 6.69
C ARG A 728 9.94 21.57 7.03
N PHE A 729 9.05 21.46 6.04
CA PHE A 729 7.73 20.85 6.24
C PHE A 729 7.86 19.37 6.58
N ALA A 730 8.62 18.61 5.79
CA ALA A 730 8.78 17.16 5.95
C ALA A 730 9.33 16.77 7.34
N VAL A 731 10.20 17.60 7.93
CA VAL A 731 10.71 17.40 9.31
C VAL A 731 10.02 18.26 10.38
N GLY A 732 8.86 18.84 10.02
CA GLY A 732 7.94 19.52 10.93
C GLY A 732 7.12 18.53 11.76
N THR A 733 6.52 19.00 12.86
CA THR A 733 5.77 18.13 13.78
C THR A 733 4.59 17.41 13.12
N GLY A 734 3.85 18.07 12.22
CA GLY A 734 2.75 17.44 11.47
C GLY A 734 3.24 16.28 10.59
N ALA A 735 4.21 16.55 9.70
CA ALA A 735 4.77 15.56 8.77
C ALA A 735 5.53 14.40 9.45
N GLN A 736 5.83 14.53 10.75
CA GLN A 736 6.46 13.50 11.58
C GLN A 736 5.49 12.87 12.60
N THR A 737 4.21 13.26 12.59
CA THR A 737 3.15 12.63 13.41
C THR A 737 2.56 11.44 12.64
N PRO A 738 2.63 10.20 13.17
CA PRO A 738 2.00 9.05 12.52
C PRO A 738 0.48 9.20 12.43
N GLY A 739 -0.10 8.96 11.25
CA GLY A 739 -1.53 9.08 11.03
C GLY A 739 -1.97 8.98 9.58
N THR A 740 -3.25 9.28 9.34
CA THR A 740 -3.91 9.14 8.02
C THR A 740 -4.54 10.44 7.52
N ALA A 741 -4.44 11.53 8.28
CA ALA A 741 -4.88 12.84 7.81
C ALA A 741 -3.86 13.44 6.83
N ALA A 742 -4.31 14.36 5.98
CA ALA A 742 -3.43 15.08 5.07
C ALA A 742 -2.35 15.83 5.85
N GLY A 743 -1.08 15.63 5.45
CA GLY A 743 0.08 16.21 6.10
C GLY A 743 0.67 15.36 7.24
N GLU A 744 0.03 14.27 7.67
CA GLU A 744 0.57 13.31 8.63
C GLU A 744 1.49 12.28 7.95
N LEU A 745 2.25 11.54 8.75
CA LEU A 745 3.15 10.47 8.32
C LEU A 745 2.39 9.14 8.18
N PRO A 746 2.23 8.57 6.98
CA PRO A 746 1.47 7.33 6.81
C PRO A 746 2.07 6.11 7.51
N ASP A 747 1.27 5.06 7.69
CA ASP A 747 1.75 3.77 8.19
C ASP A 747 2.84 3.18 7.28
N GLY A 748 3.77 2.43 7.89
CA GLY A 748 4.96 1.89 7.22
C GLY A 748 6.08 2.91 7.00
N TYR A 749 5.94 4.14 7.52
CA TYR A 749 7.04 5.06 7.80
C TYR A 749 7.36 5.12 9.30
N VAL A 750 8.51 5.70 9.63
CA VAL A 750 8.95 5.95 11.01
C VAL A 750 9.35 7.42 11.16
N ALA A 751 8.90 8.06 12.23
CA ALA A 751 9.31 9.42 12.56
C ALA A 751 10.83 9.50 12.77
N LEU A 752 11.49 10.45 12.11
CA LEU A 752 12.96 10.55 12.07
C LEU A 752 13.56 10.72 13.48
N PRO A 753 14.76 10.18 13.74
CA PRO A 753 15.55 10.52 14.92
C PRO A 753 15.79 12.03 15.04
N ALA A 754 15.83 12.56 16.27
CA ALA A 754 15.97 14.00 16.51
C ALA A 754 17.23 14.60 15.83
N ALA A 755 18.37 13.90 15.88
CA ALA A 755 19.61 14.32 15.22
C ALA A 755 19.45 14.43 13.68
N TRP A 756 18.61 13.59 13.06
CA TRP A 756 18.33 13.66 11.63
C TRP A 756 17.40 14.83 11.30
N ILE A 757 16.42 15.14 12.17
CA ILE A 757 15.57 16.34 12.04
C ILE A 757 16.43 17.61 12.08
N ASP A 758 17.41 17.67 12.99
CA ASP A 758 18.32 18.81 13.09
C ASP A 758 19.27 18.89 11.88
N GLN A 759 19.81 17.76 11.40
CA GLN A 759 20.57 17.70 10.16
C GLN A 759 19.76 18.17 8.94
N ALA A 760 18.48 17.79 8.85
CA ALA A 760 17.60 18.18 7.76
C ALA A 760 17.33 19.70 7.76
N ARG A 761 17.20 20.30 8.95
CA ARG A 761 17.07 21.76 9.10
C ARG A 761 18.35 22.50 8.71
N GLU A 762 19.52 22.03 9.17
CA GLU A 762 20.81 22.60 8.74
C GLU A 762 20.96 22.51 7.22
N SER A 763 20.60 21.36 6.64
CA SER A 763 20.66 21.13 5.21
C SER A 763 19.68 22.02 4.43
N ALA A 764 18.45 22.24 4.93
CA ALA A 764 17.52 23.20 4.34
C ALA A 764 18.07 24.63 4.34
N ASP A 765 18.75 25.05 5.42
CA ASP A 765 19.38 26.36 5.50
C ASP A 765 20.57 26.50 4.54
N VAL A 766 21.36 25.43 4.34
CA VAL A 766 22.42 25.38 3.31
C VAL A 766 21.85 25.37 1.89
N MET A 767 20.75 24.66 1.65
CA MET A 767 20.05 24.67 0.37
C MET A 767 19.58 26.09 0.03
N GLN A 768 18.81 26.73 0.89
CA GLN A 768 18.27 28.07 0.65
C GLN A 768 19.38 29.12 0.44
N ASN A 769 20.34 29.20 1.36
CA ASN A 769 21.31 30.29 1.41
C ASN A 769 22.56 30.06 0.52
N GLY A 770 22.74 28.85 -0.02
CA GLY A 770 24.00 28.41 -0.61
C GLY A 770 25.01 27.99 0.48
N PRO A 771 26.17 27.41 0.11
CA PRO A 771 27.21 27.07 1.08
C PRO A 771 27.71 28.34 1.76
N ARG A 772 27.71 28.34 3.10
CA ARG A 772 28.30 29.42 3.88
C ARG A 772 29.78 29.54 3.51
N PRO A 773 30.30 30.76 3.20
CA PRO A 773 31.74 30.94 3.01
C PRO A 773 32.47 30.45 4.26
N THR A 774 33.35 29.46 4.11
CA THR A 774 34.18 28.99 5.20
C THR A 774 35.12 30.12 5.57
N SER A 775 34.81 30.83 6.67
CA SER A 775 35.74 31.77 7.29
C SER A 775 37.01 31.00 7.63
N SER A 776 38.07 31.28 6.87
CA SER A 776 39.37 30.66 7.06
C SER A 776 39.93 31.06 8.40
N SER A 777 39.72 30.21 9.42
CA SER A 777 40.35 30.32 10.73
C SER A 777 41.85 30.10 10.57
N SER A 778 42.57 31.16 10.21
CA SER A 778 44.02 31.20 10.24
C SER A 778 44.48 31.05 11.69
N SER A 779 44.81 29.83 12.07
CA SER A 779 45.37 29.47 13.37
C SER A 779 46.80 30.00 13.48
N SER A 780 46.92 31.28 13.81
CA SER A 780 48.18 31.91 14.23
C SER A 780 48.71 31.21 15.47
N SER A 781 49.86 30.54 15.34
CA SER A 781 50.56 29.90 16.44
C SER A 781 51.13 30.96 17.40
N SER A 782 50.67 30.93 18.65
CA SER A 782 51.25 31.70 19.75
C SER A 782 51.76 30.77 20.84
N SER A 783 53.06 30.50 20.82
CA SER A 783 53.76 29.70 21.84
C SER A 783 53.99 30.50 23.12
N ALA A 784 53.59 29.94 24.26
CA ALA A 784 54.11 30.31 25.58
C ALA A 784 54.71 29.05 26.21
N GLY A 785 56.01 29.08 26.52
CA GLY A 785 56.77 27.89 26.90
C GLY A 785 56.87 27.65 28.41
N ALA A 786 57.26 26.43 28.77
CA ALA A 786 57.87 26.11 30.06
C ALA A 786 59.12 25.26 29.80
N TYR A 787 60.22 25.60 30.47
CA TYR A 787 61.57 25.06 30.29
C TYR A 787 61.97 24.22 31.51
N ILE A 788 62.73 23.12 31.32
CA ILE A 788 63.79 22.59 32.22
C ILE A 788 64.40 21.31 31.57
N PRO A 789 65.69 20.98 31.78
CA PRO A 789 66.51 20.52 30.65
C PRO A 789 67.24 19.16 30.79
N ALA A 790 67.80 18.75 29.64
CA ALA A 790 69.04 17.99 29.44
C ALA A 790 69.15 16.51 29.82
N GLN A 791 69.45 15.68 28.81
CA GLN A 791 70.73 14.94 28.79
C GLN A 791 71.18 14.63 27.34
N GLN A 792 72.49 14.49 27.17
CA GLN A 792 73.16 14.30 25.86
C GLN A 792 73.30 12.81 25.53
N THR A 793 73.29 12.45 24.24
CA THR A 793 74.45 11.80 23.58
C THR A 793 74.27 11.68 22.06
N SER A 794 75.40 11.52 21.37
CA SER A 794 75.60 11.64 19.92
C SER A 794 75.86 10.29 19.24
N VAL A 795 75.39 10.08 17.99
CA VAL A 795 76.17 9.40 16.93
C VAL A 795 75.68 9.74 15.50
N THR A 796 76.47 10.55 14.82
CA THR A 796 77.12 10.34 13.50
C THR A 796 76.45 9.51 12.37
N ALA A 797 76.09 10.24 11.30
CA ALA A 797 76.28 9.98 9.85
C ALA A 797 75.77 8.71 9.12
N GLY A 798 75.11 8.97 7.98
CA GLY A 798 74.92 8.05 6.85
C GLY A 798 74.42 8.84 5.63
N ALA A 799 75.27 9.02 4.59
CA ALA A 799 74.99 9.86 3.41
C ALA A 799 73.88 9.27 2.50
N SER A 800 73.01 10.08 1.89
CA SER A 800 73.08 10.54 0.47
C SER A 800 73.23 9.41 -0.57
N SER A 801 72.47 9.35 -1.67
CA SER A 801 72.13 10.46 -2.57
C SER A 801 70.98 10.13 -3.57
N SER A 802 70.45 11.22 -4.15
CA SER A 802 69.79 11.48 -5.47
C SER A 802 69.86 10.42 -6.60
N ALA A 803 69.11 10.47 -7.72
CA ALA A 803 68.27 11.53 -8.32
C ALA A 803 67.13 10.87 -9.17
N ALA A 804 65.94 11.48 -9.31
CA ALA A 804 65.50 12.36 -10.42
C ALA A 804 65.20 11.67 -11.78
N ALA A 805 64.14 12.15 -12.46
CA ALA A 805 63.51 11.53 -13.63
C ALA A 805 63.98 12.09 -14.98
N SER A 806 63.69 11.38 -16.08
CA SER A 806 63.03 11.87 -17.33
C SER A 806 63.43 11.05 -18.57
N GLY A 807 62.54 10.93 -19.56
CA GLY A 807 62.93 10.58 -20.94
C GLY A 807 61.99 9.59 -21.66
N SER A 808 61.19 10.10 -22.58
CA SER A 808 60.44 9.33 -23.60
C SER A 808 61.29 9.05 -24.84
N VAL A 809 60.87 8.10 -25.71
CA VAL A 809 60.64 8.29 -27.18
C VAL A 809 60.57 6.95 -27.98
N ALA A 810 59.56 6.88 -28.88
CA ALA A 810 59.41 6.09 -30.12
C ALA A 810 59.25 4.54 -30.15
N ALA A 811 58.33 4.11 -31.03
CA ALA A 811 58.18 2.78 -31.62
C ALA A 811 58.84 2.71 -33.02
N PRO A 812 58.89 1.54 -33.72
CA PRO A 812 57.88 1.30 -34.77
C PRO A 812 57.50 -0.18 -35.09
N ALA A 813 56.35 -0.34 -35.80
CA ALA A 813 55.89 -1.37 -36.79
C ALA A 813 56.37 -2.85 -36.73
N GLY A 814 55.59 -3.89 -37.08
CA GLY A 814 54.21 -4.10 -37.59
C GLY A 814 53.84 -5.61 -37.41
N SER A 815 52.75 -6.22 -37.90
CA SER A 815 51.76 -5.89 -38.92
C SER A 815 50.49 -6.78 -38.83
N THR A 816 49.35 -6.28 -39.33
CA THR A 816 48.18 -7.02 -39.90
C THR A 816 47.44 -8.10 -39.07
N SER A 817 46.24 -7.74 -38.60
CA SER A 817 45.04 -8.62 -38.56
C SER A 817 43.80 -7.78 -38.90
N SER A 818 42.80 -8.37 -39.55
CA SER A 818 41.65 -7.70 -40.19
C SER A 818 40.50 -7.32 -39.25
N ASP A 819 39.78 -6.25 -39.62
CA ASP A 819 38.50 -5.84 -39.03
C ASP A 819 37.47 -6.97 -38.97
N ALA A 820 36.79 -7.08 -37.82
CA ALA A 820 35.45 -7.60 -37.71
C ALA A 820 34.64 -6.60 -36.85
N ALA A 821 33.68 -5.93 -37.47
CA ALA A 821 33.02 -4.77 -36.88
C ALA A 821 32.23 -5.11 -35.61
N THR A 822 32.35 -4.26 -34.59
CA THR A 822 31.43 -4.23 -33.46
C THR A 822 30.05 -3.82 -33.98
N THR A 823 29.09 -4.73 -34.00
CA THR A 823 27.73 -4.44 -34.46
C THR A 823 27.07 -3.46 -33.50
N ALA A 824 27.08 -2.17 -33.84
CA ALA A 824 26.31 -1.16 -33.13
C ALA A 824 24.82 -1.55 -33.17
N ALA A 825 24.12 -1.34 -32.06
CA ALA A 825 22.68 -1.55 -32.01
C ALA A 825 21.98 -0.58 -32.98
N THR A 826 21.57 -1.09 -34.14
CA THR A 826 20.86 -0.33 -35.20
C THR A 826 19.35 -0.26 -34.99
N GLY A 827 18.89 -0.50 -33.75
CA GLY A 827 17.55 -0.13 -33.33
C GLY A 827 17.44 1.39 -33.28
N ALA A 828 16.76 1.98 -34.27
CA ALA A 828 16.39 3.39 -34.19
C ALA A 828 15.60 3.64 -32.90
N SER A 829 15.92 4.72 -32.19
CA SER A 829 15.13 5.14 -31.04
C SER A 829 13.68 5.35 -31.49
N SER A 830 12.74 4.65 -30.86
CA SER A 830 11.34 5.03 -30.97
C SER A 830 11.23 6.49 -30.56
N GLY A 831 10.80 7.34 -31.50
CA GLY A 831 10.67 8.77 -31.25
C GLY A 831 9.77 9.02 -30.05
N ALA A 832 10.07 10.07 -29.28
CA ALA A 832 9.17 10.50 -28.21
C ALA A 832 7.75 10.65 -28.78
N LEU A 833 6.78 10.00 -28.15
CA LEU A 833 5.36 10.21 -28.42
C LEU A 833 4.96 11.59 -27.87
N ALA A 834 5.49 12.64 -28.50
CA ALA A 834 4.86 13.94 -28.47
C ALA A 834 3.47 13.76 -29.11
N GLY A 835 2.42 13.93 -28.30
CA GLY A 835 1.07 14.04 -28.84
C GLY A 835 1.08 15.09 -29.94
N GLY A 836 0.56 14.74 -31.13
CA GLY A 836 0.36 15.73 -32.17
C GLY A 836 -0.46 16.89 -31.62
N LYS A 837 -0.21 18.12 -32.12
CA LYS A 837 -1.03 19.27 -31.75
C LYS A 837 -2.50 18.88 -31.78
N THR A 838 -3.19 19.08 -30.66
CA THR A 838 -4.64 19.15 -30.65
C THR A 838 -5.07 20.12 -31.76
N PRO A 839 -6.09 19.80 -32.56
CA PRO A 839 -6.70 20.79 -33.44
C PRO A 839 -7.02 22.06 -32.65
N ASP A 840 -6.88 23.23 -33.28
CA ASP A 840 -7.32 24.48 -32.65
C ASP A 840 -8.81 24.33 -32.27
N ASP A 841 -9.16 24.73 -31.04
CA ASP A 841 -10.55 24.66 -30.56
C ASP A 841 -11.47 25.37 -31.56
N PRO A 842 -12.64 24.80 -31.91
CA PRO A 842 -13.57 25.46 -32.81
C PRO A 842 -14.01 26.81 -32.22
N ASP A 843 -13.99 27.86 -33.05
CA ASP A 843 -14.34 29.23 -32.67
C ASP A 843 -15.60 29.26 -31.80
N SER A 844 -15.43 29.60 -30.51
CA SER A 844 -16.50 29.64 -29.52
C SER A 844 -17.35 30.92 -29.64
N GLY A 845 -17.92 31.09 -30.83
CA GLY A 845 -18.79 32.20 -31.20
C GLY A 845 -19.91 32.42 -30.18
N ALA A 846 -20.15 33.68 -29.83
CA ALA A 846 -21.15 34.19 -28.88
C ALA A 846 -21.07 33.68 -27.41
N ILE A 847 -20.54 32.49 -27.13
CA ILE A 847 -20.51 31.90 -25.77
C ILE A 847 -19.42 32.55 -24.91
N GLY A 848 -18.32 33.04 -25.51
CA GLY A 848 -17.29 33.82 -24.82
C GLY A 848 -17.79 35.12 -24.14
N ALA A 849 -19.00 35.60 -24.44
CA ALA A 849 -19.60 36.77 -23.80
C ALA A 849 -20.38 36.47 -22.50
N ALA A 850 -20.68 35.21 -22.18
CA ALA A 850 -21.53 34.85 -21.03
C ALA A 850 -20.87 35.15 -19.67
N LEU A 851 -19.55 34.99 -19.57
CA LEU A 851 -18.76 35.25 -18.36
C LEU A 851 -18.68 36.75 -17.98
N PRO A 852 -18.30 37.68 -18.88
CA PRO A 852 -18.30 39.10 -18.52
C PRO A 852 -19.71 39.64 -18.21
N ILE A 853 -20.77 39.13 -18.87
CA ILE A 853 -22.16 39.55 -18.59
C ILE A 853 -22.61 39.08 -17.19
N SER A 854 -22.28 37.84 -16.78
CA SER A 854 -22.64 37.35 -15.44
C SER A 854 -21.86 38.06 -14.31
N VAL A 855 -20.59 38.42 -14.54
CA VAL A 855 -19.82 39.26 -13.60
C VAL A 855 -20.40 40.67 -13.47
N LEU A 856 -20.83 41.29 -14.58
CA LEU A 856 -21.52 42.59 -14.56
C LEU A 856 -22.88 42.53 -13.84
N ALA A 857 -23.66 41.46 -14.03
CA ALA A 857 -24.91 41.25 -13.31
C ALA A 857 -24.70 41.04 -11.80
N GLY A 858 -23.63 40.32 -11.42
CA GLY A 858 -23.22 40.16 -10.02
C GLY A 858 -22.83 41.48 -9.35
N LEU A 859 -22.03 42.30 -10.03
CA LEU A 859 -21.62 43.63 -9.54
C LEU A 859 -22.81 44.61 -9.43
N ALA A 860 -23.72 44.61 -10.41
CA ALA A 860 -24.96 45.40 -10.33
C ALA A 860 -25.84 44.97 -9.14
N SER A 861 -25.91 43.67 -8.86
CA SER A 861 -26.65 43.11 -7.72
C SER A 861 -26.04 43.53 -6.38
N ALA A 862 -24.71 43.46 -6.25
CA ALA A 862 -23.97 43.89 -5.07
C ALA A 862 -24.14 45.40 -4.77
N ALA A 863 -24.25 46.24 -5.81
CA ALA A 863 -24.52 47.68 -5.67
C ALA A 863 -26.01 48.00 -5.34
N GLY A 864 -26.95 47.16 -5.78
CA GLY A 864 -28.40 47.39 -5.58
C GLY A 864 -28.91 47.09 -4.17
N VAL A 865 -28.39 46.04 -3.51
CA VAL A 865 -28.86 45.59 -2.18
C VAL A 865 -28.74 46.66 -1.08
N PRO A 866 -27.66 47.47 -0.99
CA PRO A 866 -27.56 48.59 -0.03
C PRO A 866 -28.54 49.75 -0.29
N LEU A 867 -29.03 49.92 -1.52
CA LEU A 867 -29.99 50.96 -1.88
C LEU A 867 -31.43 50.56 -1.57
N ILE A 868 -31.80 49.31 -1.89
CA ILE A 868 -33.15 48.77 -1.59
C ILE A 868 -33.40 48.71 -0.07
N THR A 869 -32.38 48.36 0.72
CA THR A 869 -32.46 48.35 2.20
C THR A 869 -32.53 49.74 2.83
N ARG A 870 -32.11 50.81 2.14
CA ARG A 870 -32.26 52.21 2.60
C ARG A 870 -33.60 52.84 2.20
N LEU A 871 -34.21 52.41 1.10
CA LEU A 871 -35.54 52.90 0.68
C LEU A 871 -36.69 52.34 1.55
N ARG A 872 -36.56 51.13 2.08
CA ARG A 872 -37.55 50.48 2.97
C ARG A 872 -37.66 51.06 4.40
N ARG A 873 -37.08 52.22 4.67
CA ARG A 873 -37.24 52.96 5.94
C ARG A 873 -37.91 54.34 5.80
N ARG A 874 -38.59 54.60 4.68
CA ARG A 874 -39.37 55.85 4.47
C ARG A 874 -40.77 55.70 3.90
N VAL A 875 -41.27 54.48 3.64
CA VAL A 875 -42.68 54.24 3.32
C VAL A 875 -43.14 52.96 4.01
N LEU A 876 -44.09 53.13 4.94
CA LEU A 876 -44.82 52.12 5.74
C LEU A 876 -43.96 51.23 6.66
#